data_AF-A0A7J0AEG1-F1
#
_entry.id   AF-A0A7J0AEG1-F1
#
_cell.length_a   1.000
_cell.length_b   1.000
_cell.length_c   1.000
_cell.angle_alpha   90.00
_cell.angle_beta   90.00
_cell.angle_gamma   90.00
#
_symmetry.space_group_name_H-M   'P 1'
#
loop_
_entity.id
_entity.type
_entity.pdbx_description
1 polymer ?
#
loop_
_entity_poly.entity_id
_entity_poly.type
_entity_poly.pdbx_seq_one_letter_code
_entity_poly.pdbx_strand_id
1 'polypeptide(L)'
;MKRKSPISVEIIQFYTYNCDETDDLVFIEQFPYDNRHDFLVDKNFAGIAVKVEVWNNRFDKGARRNISLTLVDMTMRCEVATQRVRINLAADGFKDYFIHFPAETSGIVSDHTYKLVVRDENAGLPLTESIIHLLDKSTMGDPTMWYQICDGGIRPSWSDNVFKSLNTVDAHEYLVRFTVAPENCCRLSAVMPELEVRLYYPDGKYVKAFFKEPFCRNLDSYKDNRWTVECPFETADEINGVFYAELLCMEYPIAGFVFDTLSDEDIRGVWFGSDIEPMDEYSSHQAKALVDKRLNRNGESDATFEVDPLEDAIDKFLASQLEELYDEDASLTDESEDVEDSSEEAPEVKCEPALSLDHLTGLRAVKEKLAVYERVVRFNKMRSDKGLPVAISPLHSMFLGSPGTGKTTVAKLIGKMLFQAGVLSEGHVVVRERASLLGQNYNSESEKTLEAIEKAQGGILFIDEAYQLYQPNDPRDPGKFVIETLLTALSDDTNRDWMLILAGYPDEMKRMFDMNPGFKSRIPDSNIYTFDDFTEAELMEIAENYLSQNNYTLTSGAHKALITRLKADYAQREKNFGNARLVMNMIQTEILPSMAVRVISEGLTDDISLTEIREVDIPATAPVAKPTTTSRPRVGFTI
;
A
#
# COMPACT_ATOMS: atom_id res chain seq x y z
N MET A 1 8.78 -58.52 -20.83
CA MET A 1 8.30 -57.75 -19.65
C MET A 1 9.37 -56.74 -19.28
N LYS A 2 9.09 -55.43 -19.36
CA LYS A 2 10.03 -54.41 -18.84
C LYS A 2 10.23 -54.68 -17.35
N ARG A 3 11.47 -54.84 -16.90
CA ARG A 3 11.77 -55.05 -15.47
C ARG A 3 11.38 -53.77 -14.73
N LYS A 4 10.40 -53.86 -13.82
CA LYS A 4 10.04 -52.75 -12.92
C LYS A 4 11.23 -52.47 -12.02
N SER A 5 11.60 -51.19 -11.89
CA SER A 5 12.68 -50.81 -10.99
C SER A 5 12.28 -51.10 -9.53
N PRO A 6 13.19 -51.58 -8.67
CA PRO A 6 12.90 -51.78 -7.26
C PRO A 6 12.94 -50.49 -6.43
N ILE A 7 13.25 -49.36 -7.05
CA ILE A 7 13.35 -48.05 -6.42
C ILE A 7 12.30 -47.11 -7.00
N SER A 8 11.92 -46.10 -6.23
CA SER A 8 11.19 -44.91 -6.69
C SER A 8 11.94 -43.66 -6.28
N VAL A 9 11.62 -42.56 -6.95
CA VAL A 9 12.07 -41.22 -6.56
C VAL A 9 10.83 -40.48 -6.14
N GLU A 10 10.78 -40.04 -4.88
CA GLU A 10 9.60 -39.37 -4.32
C GLU A 10 9.74 -37.84 -4.40
N ILE A 11 10.95 -37.32 -4.16
CA ILE A 11 11.21 -35.87 -4.12
C ILE A 11 12.36 -35.54 -5.07
N ILE A 12 12.17 -34.50 -5.89
CA ILE A 12 13.22 -33.81 -6.64
C ILE A 12 13.12 -32.33 -6.30
N GLN A 13 14.22 -31.76 -5.82
CA GLN A 13 14.33 -30.34 -5.50
C GLN A 13 15.54 -29.76 -6.21
N PHE A 14 15.44 -28.48 -6.56
CA PHE A 14 16.46 -27.78 -7.34
C PHE A 14 16.96 -26.56 -6.58
N TYR A 15 18.18 -26.17 -6.88
CA TYR A 15 18.77 -24.93 -6.40
C TYR A 15 19.72 -24.38 -7.45
N THR A 16 19.50 -23.15 -7.89
CA THR A 16 20.45 -22.44 -8.77
C THR A 16 21.51 -21.76 -7.92
N TYR A 17 22.79 -21.97 -8.24
CA TYR A 17 23.92 -21.35 -7.55
C TYR A 17 24.69 -20.42 -8.51
N ASN A 18 25.27 -19.38 -7.93
CA ASN A 18 26.08 -18.40 -8.64
C ASN A 18 27.58 -18.70 -8.54
N CYS A 19 28.40 -17.95 -9.30
CA CYS A 19 29.85 -18.13 -9.37
C CYS A 19 30.53 -18.00 -8.00
N ASP A 20 30.01 -17.15 -7.13
CA ASP A 20 30.48 -16.93 -5.75
C ASP A 20 30.16 -18.10 -4.81
N GLU A 21 29.18 -18.94 -5.13
CA GLU A 21 28.77 -20.10 -4.32
C GLU A 21 29.42 -21.42 -4.80
N THR A 22 30.32 -21.34 -5.80
CA THR A 22 30.96 -22.55 -6.37
C THR A 22 31.85 -23.29 -5.37
N ASP A 23 32.47 -22.59 -4.43
CA ASP A 23 33.26 -23.19 -3.36
C ASP A 23 32.37 -23.94 -2.33
N ASP A 24 31.09 -23.54 -2.20
CA ASP A 24 30.15 -24.15 -1.26
C ASP A 24 29.54 -25.47 -1.78
N LEU A 25 29.80 -25.85 -3.04
CA LEU A 25 29.40 -27.15 -3.61
C LEU A 25 29.97 -28.35 -2.85
N VAL A 26 31.03 -28.16 -2.04
CA VAL A 26 31.53 -29.19 -1.12
C VAL A 26 30.52 -29.55 -0.04
N PHE A 27 29.64 -28.60 0.30
CA PHE A 27 28.54 -28.73 1.25
C PHE A 27 27.18 -28.63 0.55
N ILE A 28 27.10 -29.17 -0.67
CA ILE A 28 25.88 -29.14 -1.51
C ILE A 28 24.65 -29.66 -0.78
N GLU A 29 24.80 -30.58 0.18
CA GLU A 29 23.71 -31.08 1.01
C GLU A 29 23.10 -30.04 1.96
N GLN A 30 23.79 -28.93 2.21
CA GLN A 30 23.36 -27.83 3.09
C GLN A 30 22.68 -26.69 2.32
N PHE A 31 22.60 -26.77 0.99
CA PHE A 31 21.90 -25.77 0.20
C PHE A 31 20.41 -25.73 0.55
N PRO A 32 19.75 -24.56 0.46
CA PRO A 32 18.36 -24.38 0.83
C PRO A 32 17.42 -24.88 -0.28
N TYR A 33 17.35 -26.20 -0.44
CA TYR A 33 16.42 -26.85 -1.36
C TYR A 33 14.97 -26.67 -0.91
N ASP A 34 14.12 -26.26 -1.83
CA ASP A 34 12.67 -26.16 -1.66
C ASP A 34 11.94 -26.77 -2.88
N ASN A 35 10.62 -26.62 -2.93
CA ASN A 35 9.78 -27.21 -3.97
C ASN A 35 9.52 -26.25 -5.15
N ARG A 36 10.35 -25.21 -5.31
CA ARG A 36 10.27 -24.27 -6.42
C ARG A 36 10.77 -24.91 -7.72
N HIS A 37 10.14 -24.53 -8.83
CA HIS A 37 10.48 -24.92 -10.19
C HIS A 37 10.96 -23.74 -11.04
N ASP A 38 10.67 -22.51 -10.63
CA ASP A 38 11.06 -21.30 -11.35
C ASP A 38 12.21 -20.58 -10.65
N PHE A 39 13.27 -20.30 -11.39
CA PHE A 39 14.49 -19.71 -10.85
C PHE A 39 14.88 -18.45 -11.62
N LEU A 40 14.96 -17.34 -10.91
CA LEU A 40 15.50 -16.10 -11.45
C LEU A 40 17.03 -16.18 -11.49
N VAL A 41 17.60 -16.12 -12.69
CA VAL A 41 19.04 -16.18 -12.93
C VAL A 41 19.55 -14.86 -13.49
N ASP A 42 20.81 -14.54 -13.18
CA ASP A 42 21.50 -13.38 -13.73
C ASP A 42 22.86 -13.77 -14.34
N LYS A 43 23.71 -12.78 -14.61
CA LYS A 43 25.02 -12.98 -15.26
C LYS A 43 25.99 -13.81 -14.42
N ASN A 44 25.77 -13.92 -13.11
CA ASN A 44 26.61 -14.67 -12.19
C ASN A 44 26.17 -16.13 -12.06
N PHE A 45 25.13 -16.57 -12.77
CA PHE A 45 24.65 -17.95 -12.73
C PHE A 45 25.74 -18.95 -13.10
N ALA A 46 26.03 -19.91 -12.22
CA ALA A 46 27.08 -20.90 -12.38
C ALA A 46 26.56 -22.34 -12.59
N GLY A 47 25.33 -22.65 -12.15
CA GLY A 47 24.71 -23.94 -12.47
C GLY A 47 23.52 -24.30 -11.60
N ILE A 48 23.09 -25.56 -11.73
CA ILE A 48 21.91 -26.11 -11.04
C ILE A 48 22.34 -27.27 -10.15
N ALA A 49 22.09 -27.17 -8.86
CA ALA A 49 22.18 -28.26 -7.91
C ALA A 49 20.82 -28.95 -7.78
N VAL A 50 20.83 -30.27 -7.59
CA VAL A 50 19.65 -31.13 -7.57
C VAL A 50 19.76 -32.09 -6.39
N LYS A 51 18.73 -32.08 -5.54
CA LYS A 51 18.51 -33.09 -4.51
C LYS A 51 17.47 -34.09 -5.00
N VAL A 52 17.78 -35.38 -4.89
CA VAL A 52 16.87 -36.47 -5.24
C VAL A 52 16.74 -37.44 -4.07
N GLU A 53 15.52 -37.60 -3.56
CA GLU A 53 15.20 -38.58 -2.52
C GLU A 53 14.79 -39.91 -3.17
N VAL A 54 15.56 -40.96 -2.91
CA VAL A 54 15.34 -42.28 -3.53
C VAL A 54 14.90 -43.29 -2.49
N TRP A 55 13.76 -43.93 -2.75
CA TRP A 55 13.16 -44.95 -1.89
C TRP A 55 13.38 -46.35 -2.42
N ASN A 56 13.62 -47.29 -1.51
CA ASN A 56 13.61 -48.71 -1.84
C ASN A 56 12.20 -49.30 -1.63
N ASN A 57 11.55 -49.68 -2.72
CA ASN A 57 10.21 -50.28 -2.67
C ASN A 57 10.23 -51.77 -2.27
N ARG A 58 11.40 -52.31 -1.90
CA ARG A 58 11.57 -53.68 -1.43
C ARG A 58 11.89 -53.70 0.05
N PHE A 59 10.90 -54.09 0.84
CA PHE A 59 10.98 -54.25 2.30
C PHE A 59 11.89 -55.42 2.77
N ASP A 60 12.26 -56.34 1.87
CA ASP A 60 12.97 -57.58 2.21
C ASP A 60 14.48 -57.52 1.96
N LYS A 61 14.94 -56.64 1.03
CA LYS A 61 16.34 -56.57 0.58
C LYS A 61 16.74 -55.18 0.15
N GLY A 62 17.97 -54.79 0.47
CA GLY A 62 18.59 -53.56 -0.04
C GLY A 62 18.72 -53.54 -1.57
N ALA A 63 18.74 -52.32 -2.12
CA ALA A 63 18.81 -52.07 -3.56
C ALA A 63 20.13 -51.37 -3.94
N ARG A 64 20.84 -51.91 -4.93
CA ARG A 64 22.00 -51.27 -5.56
C ARG A 64 21.69 -51.03 -7.03
N ARG A 65 21.68 -49.77 -7.46
CA ARG A 65 21.34 -49.37 -8.83
C ARG A 65 22.27 -48.25 -9.29
N ASN A 66 22.40 -48.13 -10.60
CA ASN A 66 22.93 -46.93 -11.22
C ASN A 66 21.74 -46.16 -11.76
N ILE A 67 21.63 -44.89 -11.37
CA ILE A 67 20.64 -43.98 -11.92
C ILE A 67 21.34 -42.92 -12.77
N SER A 68 20.71 -42.52 -13.86
CA SER A 68 21.12 -41.40 -14.68
C SER A 68 20.13 -40.26 -14.51
N LEU A 69 20.64 -39.06 -14.31
CA LEU A 69 19.88 -37.81 -14.28
C LEU A 69 20.25 -37.02 -15.52
N THR A 70 19.30 -36.87 -16.44
CA THR A 70 19.52 -36.20 -17.73
C THR A 70 18.72 -34.91 -17.75
N LEU A 71 19.40 -33.78 -17.94
CA LEU A 71 18.77 -32.50 -18.25
C LEU A 71 18.49 -32.41 -19.74
N VAL A 72 17.23 -32.16 -20.08
CA VAL A 72 16.75 -31.95 -21.44
C VAL A 72 16.29 -30.50 -21.56
N ASP A 73 16.88 -29.75 -22.47
CA ASP A 73 16.40 -28.43 -22.85
C ASP A 73 15.14 -28.61 -23.70
N MET A 74 13.99 -28.21 -23.18
CA MET A 74 12.70 -28.34 -23.84
C MET A 74 12.47 -27.26 -24.89
N THR A 75 13.16 -26.11 -24.76
CA THR A 75 13.14 -25.00 -25.71
C THR A 75 13.86 -25.40 -27.00
N MET A 76 15.08 -25.95 -26.87
CA MET A 76 15.90 -26.42 -27.99
C MET A 76 15.63 -27.88 -28.39
N ARG A 77 14.92 -28.63 -27.55
CA ARG A 77 14.57 -30.05 -27.73
C ARG A 77 15.79 -30.97 -27.84
N CYS A 78 16.80 -30.75 -27.00
CA CYS A 78 18.02 -31.56 -26.96
C CYS A 78 18.41 -31.94 -25.52
N GLU A 79 19.12 -33.06 -25.37
CA GLU A 79 19.76 -33.41 -24.10
C GLU A 79 21.01 -32.55 -23.92
N VAL A 80 21.11 -31.82 -22.80
CA VAL A 80 22.19 -30.85 -22.56
C VAL A 80 23.25 -31.38 -21.60
N ALA A 81 22.85 -32.17 -20.59
CA ALA A 81 23.77 -32.79 -19.66
C ALA A 81 23.22 -34.10 -19.08
N THR A 82 24.10 -35.01 -18.68
CA THR A 82 23.73 -36.25 -17.97
C THR A 82 24.75 -36.56 -16.89
N GLN A 83 24.26 -36.74 -15.67
CA GLN A 83 25.04 -37.22 -14.52
C GLN A 83 24.64 -38.64 -14.15
N ARG A 84 25.60 -39.46 -13.73
CA ARG A 84 25.35 -40.84 -13.32
C ARG A 84 25.72 -41.02 -11.86
N VAL A 85 24.80 -41.56 -11.07
CA VAL A 85 25.00 -41.79 -9.64
C VAL A 85 24.73 -43.25 -9.30
N ARG A 86 25.64 -43.82 -8.52
CA ARG A 86 25.47 -45.15 -7.95
C ARG A 86 24.77 -45.03 -6.61
N ILE A 87 23.57 -45.61 -6.52
CA ILE A 87 22.78 -45.61 -5.30
C ILE A 87 22.92 -46.93 -4.55
N ASN A 88 22.88 -46.85 -3.21
CA ASN A 88 22.92 -47.98 -2.30
C ASN A 88 21.95 -47.75 -1.15
N LEU A 89 20.86 -48.52 -1.14
CA LEU A 89 19.76 -48.38 -0.18
C LEU A 89 19.61 -49.64 0.67
N ALA A 90 19.23 -49.47 1.93
CA ALA A 90 18.88 -50.55 2.85
C ALA A 90 17.51 -51.17 2.51
N ALA A 91 17.13 -52.26 3.20
CA ALA A 91 15.92 -53.04 2.92
C ALA A 91 14.61 -52.31 3.29
N ASP A 92 14.65 -51.19 3.97
CA ASP A 92 13.48 -50.33 4.23
C ASP A 92 14.01 -48.93 4.52
N GLY A 93 14.49 -48.28 3.47
CA GLY A 93 15.23 -47.04 3.63
C GLY A 93 15.13 -46.15 2.41
N PHE A 94 15.14 -44.86 2.68
CA PHE A 94 15.33 -43.80 1.72
C PHE A 94 16.70 -43.15 1.93
N LYS A 95 17.21 -42.48 0.91
CA LYS A 95 18.43 -41.69 1.02
C LYS A 95 18.41 -40.55 -0.01
N ASP A 96 18.88 -39.39 0.44
CA ASP A 96 19.13 -38.24 -0.41
C ASP A 96 20.44 -38.36 -1.19
N TYR A 97 20.38 -37.95 -2.45
CA TYR A 97 21.53 -37.83 -3.33
C TYR A 97 21.56 -36.42 -3.91
N PHE A 98 22.73 -35.80 -3.84
CA PHE A 98 22.98 -34.43 -4.28
C PHE A 98 23.91 -34.43 -5.48
N ILE A 99 23.51 -33.73 -6.52
CA ILE A 99 24.19 -33.69 -7.82
C ILE A 99 24.12 -32.27 -8.34
N HIS A 100 25.11 -31.82 -9.10
CA HIS A 100 25.04 -30.52 -9.76
C HIS A 100 25.39 -30.61 -11.25
N PHE A 101 24.88 -29.63 -11.99
CA PHE A 101 25.07 -29.41 -13.41
C PHE A 101 25.69 -28.01 -13.59
N PRO A 102 27.02 -27.91 -13.76
CA PRO A 102 27.67 -26.62 -14.00
C PRO A 102 27.26 -26.06 -15.35
N ALA A 103 26.86 -24.78 -15.41
CA ALA A 103 26.40 -24.12 -16.62
C ALA A 103 27.48 -24.12 -17.72
N GLU A 104 28.75 -23.88 -17.34
CA GLU A 104 29.91 -23.84 -18.26
C GLU A 104 30.07 -25.14 -19.08
N THR A 105 29.78 -26.29 -18.45
CA THR A 105 29.98 -27.61 -19.06
C THR A 105 28.69 -28.22 -19.60
N SER A 106 27.55 -27.77 -19.06
CA SER A 106 26.22 -28.32 -19.37
C SER A 106 25.49 -27.53 -20.45
N GLY A 107 26.00 -26.37 -20.89
CA GLY A 107 25.36 -25.55 -21.92
C GLY A 107 23.98 -25.04 -21.51
N ILE A 108 23.78 -24.81 -20.20
CA ILE A 108 22.53 -24.28 -19.64
C ILE A 108 22.48 -22.78 -19.92
N VAL A 109 21.33 -22.30 -20.37
CA VAL A 109 21.08 -20.92 -20.81
C VAL A 109 19.91 -20.35 -19.99
N SER A 110 19.95 -19.05 -19.71
CA SER A 110 18.81 -18.33 -19.13
C SER A 110 17.62 -18.28 -20.12
N ASP A 111 16.42 -18.01 -19.61
CA ASP A 111 15.17 -17.93 -20.39
C ASP A 111 14.75 -19.24 -21.09
N HIS A 112 15.23 -20.39 -20.59
CA HIS A 112 14.94 -21.72 -21.12
C HIS A 112 14.19 -22.59 -20.12
N THR A 113 13.40 -23.54 -20.64
CA THR A 113 12.71 -24.55 -19.85
C THR A 113 13.48 -25.87 -19.90
N TYR A 114 13.80 -26.44 -18.75
CA TYR A 114 14.53 -27.68 -18.63
C TYR A 114 13.68 -28.78 -18.00
N LYS A 115 13.84 -30.00 -18.50
CA LYS A 115 13.25 -31.19 -17.90
C LYS A 115 14.34 -32.13 -17.41
N LEU A 116 14.35 -32.39 -16.11
CA LEU A 116 15.17 -33.42 -15.51
C LEU A 116 14.47 -34.78 -15.64
N VAL A 117 15.13 -35.74 -16.28
CA VAL A 117 14.64 -37.11 -16.44
C VAL A 117 15.53 -38.04 -15.61
N VAL A 118 14.94 -38.71 -14.62
CA VAL A 118 15.67 -39.68 -13.77
C VAL A 118 15.37 -41.10 -14.25
N ARG A 119 16.39 -41.89 -14.55
CA ARG A 119 16.24 -43.28 -15.01
C ARG A 119 17.09 -44.24 -14.20
N ASP A 120 16.53 -45.41 -13.87
CA ASP A 120 17.34 -46.58 -13.52
C ASP A 120 17.86 -47.19 -14.83
N GLU A 121 19.18 -47.30 -14.97
CA GLU A 121 19.83 -47.82 -16.19
C GLU A 121 19.41 -49.27 -16.52
N ASN A 122 18.86 -50.00 -15.55
CA ASN A 122 18.37 -51.37 -15.73
C ASN A 122 16.85 -51.45 -15.98
N ALA A 123 16.14 -50.33 -15.88
CA ALA A 123 14.70 -50.25 -16.10
C ALA A 123 14.39 -49.69 -17.49
N GLY A 124 13.24 -50.09 -18.05
CA GLY A 124 12.83 -49.69 -19.40
C GLY A 124 11.96 -48.43 -19.47
N LEU A 125 11.75 -47.74 -18.35
CA LEU A 125 10.96 -46.52 -18.20
C LEU A 125 11.69 -45.58 -17.22
N PRO A 126 11.56 -44.25 -17.38
CA PRO A 126 12.04 -43.30 -16.37
C PRO A 126 11.35 -43.54 -15.03
N LEU A 127 12.07 -43.26 -13.94
CA LEU A 127 11.54 -43.33 -12.58
C LEU A 127 10.61 -42.15 -12.32
N THR A 128 11.05 -40.95 -12.70
CA THR A 128 10.28 -39.71 -12.59
C THR A 128 10.87 -38.65 -13.53
N GLU A 129 10.12 -37.58 -13.76
CA GLU A 129 10.54 -36.40 -14.51
C GLU A 129 10.10 -35.16 -13.72
N SER A 130 10.91 -34.09 -13.76
CA SER A 130 10.53 -32.78 -13.19
C SER A 130 10.96 -31.67 -14.14
N ILE A 131 10.18 -30.59 -14.22
CA ILE A 131 10.38 -29.46 -15.12
C ILE A 131 10.73 -28.24 -14.29
N ILE A 132 11.70 -27.46 -14.76
CA ILE A 132 12.10 -26.19 -14.17
C ILE A 132 12.21 -25.12 -15.26
N HIS A 133 12.06 -23.86 -14.86
CA HIS A 133 12.17 -22.70 -15.72
C HIS A 133 13.28 -21.79 -15.20
N LEU A 134 14.21 -21.41 -16.08
CA LEU A 134 15.21 -20.40 -15.76
C LEU A 134 14.76 -19.08 -16.35
N LEU A 135 14.45 -18.10 -15.50
CA LEU A 135 13.96 -16.78 -15.88
C LEU A 135 15.14 -15.81 -15.89
N ASP A 136 15.35 -15.09 -17.00
CA ASP A 136 16.45 -14.12 -17.09
C ASP A 136 16.06 -12.79 -16.42
N LYS A 137 16.81 -12.39 -15.39
CA LYS A 137 16.58 -11.12 -14.67
C LYS A 137 16.67 -9.90 -15.58
N SER A 138 17.48 -9.96 -16.63
CA SER A 138 17.63 -8.84 -17.56
C SER A 138 16.42 -8.64 -18.48
N THR A 139 15.65 -9.69 -18.77
CA THR A 139 14.44 -9.62 -19.59
C THR A 139 13.19 -9.40 -18.75
N MET A 140 13.10 -10.07 -17.60
CA MET A 140 11.93 -10.05 -16.72
C MET A 140 11.90 -8.83 -15.80
N GLY A 141 13.05 -8.20 -15.54
CA GLY A 141 13.16 -7.06 -14.63
C GLY A 141 12.95 -7.44 -13.16
N ASP A 142 12.38 -6.52 -12.39
CA ASP A 142 12.15 -6.67 -10.96
C ASP A 142 10.94 -7.58 -10.66
N PRO A 143 11.11 -8.69 -9.90
CA PRO A 143 10.03 -9.60 -9.53
C PRO A 143 8.83 -8.94 -8.84
N THR A 144 9.04 -7.85 -8.11
CA THR A 144 7.95 -7.12 -7.44
C THR A 144 6.95 -6.51 -8.42
N MET A 145 7.34 -6.37 -9.69
CA MET A 145 6.53 -5.78 -10.76
C MET A 145 5.89 -6.82 -11.68
N TRP A 146 6.08 -8.11 -11.42
CA TRP A 146 5.58 -9.18 -12.28
C TRP A 146 4.05 -9.35 -12.16
N TYR A 147 3.53 -9.02 -10.98
CA TYR A 147 2.13 -9.22 -10.62
C TYR A 147 1.60 -8.02 -9.84
N GLN A 148 0.51 -7.42 -10.33
CA GLN A 148 -0.26 -6.45 -9.56
C GLN A 148 -1.23 -7.19 -8.64
N ILE A 149 -1.26 -6.83 -7.36
CA ILE A 149 -2.19 -7.43 -6.40
C ILE A 149 -3.58 -6.87 -6.57
N CYS A 150 -4.59 -7.74 -6.69
CA CYS A 150 -5.99 -7.34 -6.73
C CYS A 150 -6.64 -7.46 -5.35
N ASP A 151 -6.57 -8.65 -4.74
CA ASP A 151 -7.19 -8.94 -3.44
C ASP A 151 -6.71 -10.27 -2.85
N GLY A 152 -7.16 -10.57 -1.63
CA GLY A 152 -6.89 -11.82 -0.94
C GLY A 152 -7.90 -12.11 0.17
N GLY A 153 -7.93 -13.36 0.62
CA GLY A 153 -8.80 -13.80 1.70
C GLY A 153 -8.77 -15.32 1.85
N ILE A 154 -9.66 -15.85 2.68
CA ILE A 154 -9.81 -17.30 2.89
C ILE A 154 -11.14 -17.78 2.33
N ARG A 155 -11.19 -19.01 1.80
CA ARG A 155 -12.45 -19.64 1.40
C ARG A 155 -12.50 -21.10 1.81
N PRO A 156 -13.68 -21.63 2.18
CA PRO A 156 -13.88 -23.06 2.32
C PRO A 156 -13.70 -23.77 0.98
N SER A 157 -13.12 -24.98 0.97
CA SER A 157 -12.93 -25.75 -0.27
C SER A 157 -14.24 -26.04 -1.03
N TRP A 158 -15.37 -26.16 -0.31
CA TRP A 158 -16.72 -26.40 -0.84
C TRP A 158 -17.52 -25.14 -1.21
N SER A 159 -16.96 -23.94 -1.06
CA SER A 159 -17.65 -22.67 -1.35
C SER A 159 -16.80 -21.71 -2.18
N ASP A 160 -17.45 -20.92 -3.03
CA ASP A 160 -16.82 -19.81 -3.76
C ASP A 160 -16.81 -18.51 -2.95
N ASN A 161 -17.51 -18.46 -1.81
CA ASN A 161 -17.52 -17.29 -0.94
C ASN A 161 -16.14 -17.10 -0.31
N VAL A 162 -15.63 -15.87 -0.38
CA VAL A 162 -14.37 -15.48 0.27
C VAL A 162 -14.69 -14.69 1.53
N PHE A 163 -13.85 -14.89 2.54
CA PHE A 163 -13.97 -14.35 3.88
C PHE A 163 -12.65 -13.68 4.26
N LYS A 164 -12.75 -12.60 5.05
CA LYS A 164 -11.63 -11.95 5.71
C LYS A 164 -11.20 -12.71 6.96
N SER A 165 -12.17 -13.29 7.67
CA SER A 165 -11.99 -14.18 8.83
C SER A 165 -13.22 -15.06 8.96
N LEU A 166 -13.05 -16.27 9.47
CA LEU A 166 -14.10 -17.28 9.45
C LEU A 166 -13.92 -18.14 10.69
N ASN A 167 -15.01 -18.40 11.42
CA ASN A 167 -14.96 -19.40 12.47
C ASN A 167 -14.85 -20.79 11.84
N THR A 168 -13.67 -21.40 11.95
CA THR A 168 -13.43 -22.68 11.30
C THR A 168 -13.90 -23.83 12.17
N VAL A 169 -14.59 -24.79 11.57
CA VAL A 169 -14.97 -26.04 12.23
C VAL A 169 -13.87 -27.07 12.02
N ASP A 170 -13.57 -27.88 13.03
CA ASP A 170 -12.51 -28.89 12.96
C ASP A 170 -12.65 -29.82 11.75
N ALA A 171 -11.50 -30.24 11.21
CA ALA A 171 -11.34 -31.29 10.19
C ALA A 171 -11.84 -30.98 8.77
N HIS A 172 -11.97 -29.69 8.41
CA HIS A 172 -12.29 -29.25 7.06
C HIS A 172 -11.09 -28.57 6.36
N GLU A 173 -11.00 -28.71 5.04
CA GLU A 173 -9.95 -28.06 4.23
C GLU A 173 -10.40 -26.64 3.81
N TYR A 174 -9.58 -25.65 4.15
CA TYR A 174 -9.74 -24.25 3.78
C TYR A 174 -8.62 -23.82 2.83
N LEU A 175 -8.87 -22.76 2.07
CA LEU A 175 -7.93 -22.25 1.06
C LEU A 175 -7.61 -20.79 1.35
N VAL A 176 -6.34 -20.48 1.53
CA VAL A 176 -5.83 -19.11 1.41
C VAL A 176 -5.82 -18.76 -0.07
N ARG A 177 -6.40 -17.63 -0.43
CA ARG A 177 -6.54 -17.15 -1.80
C ARG A 177 -5.91 -15.78 -1.95
N PHE A 178 -5.12 -15.63 -3.02
CA PHE A 178 -4.73 -14.34 -3.57
C PHE A 178 -5.24 -14.22 -5.01
N THR A 179 -5.70 -13.03 -5.39
CA THR A 179 -5.99 -12.67 -6.78
C THR A 179 -4.94 -11.67 -7.26
N VAL A 180 -4.30 -11.99 -8.38
CA VAL A 180 -3.24 -11.18 -9.01
C VAL A 180 -3.56 -10.90 -10.47
N ALA A 181 -3.01 -9.82 -10.99
CA ALA A 181 -3.06 -9.44 -12.39
C ALA A 181 -1.62 -9.44 -12.96
N PRO A 182 -1.27 -10.35 -13.88
CA PRO A 182 0.06 -10.39 -14.47
C PRO A 182 0.29 -9.17 -15.36
N GLU A 183 1.48 -8.59 -15.21
CA GLU A 183 1.97 -7.48 -16.01
C GLU A 183 2.54 -7.95 -17.36
N ASN A 184 2.87 -6.99 -18.23
CA ASN A 184 3.29 -7.30 -19.62
C ASN A 184 4.51 -8.21 -19.72
N CYS A 185 5.46 -8.16 -18.77
CA CYS A 185 6.62 -9.06 -18.76
C CYS A 185 6.20 -10.53 -18.58
N CYS A 186 5.23 -10.79 -17.69
CA CYS A 186 4.68 -12.13 -17.45
C CYS A 186 3.77 -12.61 -18.58
N ARG A 187 3.02 -11.71 -19.21
CA ARG A 187 2.09 -12.06 -20.32
C ARG A 187 2.80 -12.52 -21.60
N LEU A 188 4.05 -12.09 -21.79
CA LEU A 188 4.86 -12.46 -22.95
C LEU A 188 5.67 -13.74 -22.73
N SER A 189 5.77 -14.21 -21.48
CA SER A 189 6.41 -15.48 -21.15
C SER A 189 5.55 -16.66 -21.61
N ALA A 190 6.19 -17.74 -22.05
CA ALA A 190 5.50 -18.99 -22.39
C ALA A 190 4.87 -19.67 -21.16
N VAL A 191 5.36 -19.35 -19.96
CA VAL A 191 4.93 -19.90 -18.66
C VAL A 191 4.86 -18.75 -17.66
N MET A 192 3.77 -18.66 -16.91
CA MET A 192 3.64 -17.64 -15.86
C MET A 192 4.48 -18.05 -14.65
N PRO A 193 5.38 -17.17 -14.17
CA PRO A 193 6.19 -17.47 -13.00
C PRO A 193 5.35 -17.85 -11.79
N GLU A 194 5.71 -18.92 -11.10
CA GLU A 194 5.04 -19.35 -9.89
C GLU A 194 5.20 -18.33 -8.75
N LEU A 195 4.22 -18.33 -7.86
CA LEU A 195 4.21 -17.51 -6.66
C LEU A 195 4.37 -18.38 -5.42
N GLU A 196 5.08 -17.85 -4.43
CA GLU A 196 5.26 -18.50 -3.14
C GLU A 196 4.25 -17.94 -2.14
N VAL A 197 3.41 -18.80 -1.57
CA VAL A 197 2.52 -18.44 -0.47
C VAL A 197 3.11 -18.99 0.83
N ARG A 198 3.44 -18.11 1.76
CA ARG A 198 3.82 -18.48 3.13
C ARG A 198 2.64 -18.30 4.06
N LEU A 199 2.30 -19.34 4.80
CA LEU A 199 1.29 -19.30 5.83
C LEU A 199 1.97 -19.46 7.20
N TYR A 200 1.90 -18.39 7.99
CA TYR A 200 2.40 -18.35 9.36
C TYR A 200 1.26 -18.68 10.31
N TYR A 201 1.49 -19.70 11.13
CA TYR A 201 0.49 -20.22 12.05
C TYR A 201 0.45 -19.40 13.36
N PRO A 202 -0.63 -19.50 14.16
CA PRO A 202 -0.80 -18.69 15.37
C PRO A 202 0.29 -18.86 16.44
N ASP A 203 1.01 -19.98 16.41
CA ASP A 203 2.13 -20.25 17.29
C ASP A 203 3.40 -19.43 16.96
N GLY A 204 3.43 -18.81 15.77
CA GLY A 204 4.54 -18.05 15.22
C GLY A 204 5.80 -18.86 14.95
N LYS A 205 5.75 -20.19 15.09
CA LYS A 205 6.90 -21.10 14.94
C LYS A 205 6.81 -21.92 13.67
N TYR A 206 5.58 -22.25 13.24
CA TYR A 206 5.36 -23.05 12.05
C TYR A 206 5.00 -22.16 10.85
N VAL A 207 5.78 -22.30 9.79
CA VAL A 207 5.58 -21.62 8.51
C VAL A 207 5.47 -22.66 7.41
N LYS A 208 4.36 -22.66 6.69
CA LYS A 208 4.14 -23.56 5.55
C LYS A 208 4.26 -22.75 4.26
N ALA A 209 5.21 -23.13 3.41
CA ALA A 209 5.41 -22.52 2.10
C ALA A 209 4.80 -23.39 0.99
N PHE A 210 4.14 -22.74 0.04
CA PHE A 210 3.56 -23.36 -1.15
C PHE A 210 4.05 -22.63 -2.39
N PHE A 211 4.39 -23.37 -3.43
CA PHE A 211 4.75 -22.80 -4.74
C PHE A 211 3.64 -23.14 -5.73
N LYS A 212 3.05 -22.12 -6.34
CA LYS A 212 1.86 -22.27 -7.20
C LYS A 212 1.89 -21.32 -8.37
N GLU A 213 1.72 -21.88 -9.55
CA GLU A 213 1.39 -21.11 -10.75
C GLU A 213 0.00 -20.47 -10.62
N PRO A 214 -0.16 -19.17 -10.94
CA PRO A 214 -1.47 -18.53 -11.01
C PRO A 214 -2.36 -19.17 -12.08
N PHE A 215 -3.64 -19.38 -11.77
CA PHE A 215 -4.61 -19.95 -12.72
C PHE A 215 -5.89 -19.11 -12.81
N CYS A 216 -6.55 -19.12 -13.97
CA CYS A 216 -7.88 -18.52 -14.11
C CYS A 216 -8.98 -19.53 -13.77
N ARG A 217 -9.90 -19.16 -12.87
CA ARG A 217 -11.05 -20.00 -12.50
C ARG A 217 -12.09 -20.12 -13.63
N ASN A 218 -12.27 -19.06 -14.42
CA ASN A 218 -13.28 -19.01 -15.48
C ASN A 218 -12.88 -18.02 -16.60
N LEU A 219 -13.65 -18.02 -17.69
CA LEU A 219 -13.38 -17.19 -18.87
C LEU A 219 -13.49 -15.69 -18.60
N ASP A 220 -14.35 -15.26 -17.68
CA ASP A 220 -14.51 -13.85 -17.34
C ASP A 220 -13.32 -13.34 -16.53
N SER A 221 -12.82 -14.15 -15.59
CA SER A 221 -11.56 -13.87 -14.87
C SER A 221 -10.39 -13.70 -15.85
N TYR A 222 -10.33 -14.53 -16.90
CA TYR A 222 -9.32 -14.38 -17.94
C TYR A 222 -9.44 -13.05 -18.72
N LYS A 223 -10.67 -12.65 -19.10
CA LYS A 223 -10.91 -11.37 -19.80
C LYS A 223 -10.55 -10.16 -18.94
N ASP A 224 -10.80 -10.24 -17.64
CA ASP A 224 -10.52 -9.17 -16.68
C ASP A 224 -9.05 -9.19 -16.20
N ASN A 225 -8.21 -10.08 -16.75
CA ASN A 225 -6.83 -10.30 -16.34
C ASN A 225 -6.66 -10.61 -14.85
N ARG A 226 -7.55 -11.45 -14.30
CA ARG A 226 -7.56 -11.85 -12.89
C ARG A 226 -7.20 -13.33 -12.76
N TRP A 227 -6.07 -13.57 -12.12
CA TRP A 227 -5.49 -14.88 -11.90
C TRP A 227 -5.49 -15.18 -10.41
N THR A 228 -5.71 -16.44 -10.05
CA THR A 228 -5.90 -16.87 -8.67
C THR A 228 -4.76 -17.80 -8.26
N VAL A 229 -4.26 -17.60 -7.05
CA VAL A 229 -3.37 -18.53 -6.36
C VAL A 229 -4.10 -19.00 -5.11
N GLU A 230 -4.23 -20.31 -4.94
CA GLU A 230 -4.92 -20.93 -3.81
C GLU A 230 -4.04 -22.00 -3.16
N CYS A 231 -3.94 -21.94 -1.83
CA CYS A 231 -3.14 -22.87 -1.04
C CYS A 231 -3.95 -23.47 0.11
N PRO A 232 -4.00 -24.79 0.25
CA PRO A 232 -4.81 -25.46 1.27
C PRO A 232 -4.16 -25.37 2.65
N PHE A 233 -4.98 -25.12 3.65
CA PHE A 233 -4.62 -25.21 5.06
C PHE A 233 -5.71 -25.92 5.84
N GLU A 234 -5.31 -26.52 6.95
CA GLU A 234 -6.18 -27.27 7.84
C GLU A 234 -6.30 -26.53 9.16
N THR A 235 -7.46 -26.66 9.79
CA THR A 235 -7.82 -26.06 11.07
C THR A 235 -8.11 -27.17 12.08
N ALA A 236 -7.68 -26.94 13.32
CA ALA A 236 -7.91 -27.82 14.45
C ALA A 236 -7.89 -26.98 15.73
N ASP A 237 -8.64 -27.37 16.75
CA ASP A 237 -8.67 -26.70 18.07
C ASP A 237 -7.31 -26.22 18.59
N GLU A 238 -6.25 -27.02 18.43
CA GLU A 238 -4.89 -26.70 18.92
C GLU A 238 -4.12 -25.72 18.02
N ILE A 239 -4.56 -25.53 16.78
CA ILE A 239 -3.86 -24.81 15.71
C ILE A 239 -4.61 -23.52 15.33
N ASN A 240 -5.86 -23.36 15.75
CA ASN A 240 -6.71 -22.23 15.43
C ASN A 240 -6.27 -20.92 16.14
N GLY A 241 -6.60 -19.79 15.52
CA GLY A 241 -6.28 -18.46 16.01
C GLY A 241 -5.92 -17.51 14.86
N VAL A 242 -4.99 -16.58 15.12
CA VAL A 242 -4.57 -15.57 14.13
C VAL A 242 -3.48 -16.11 13.22
N PHE A 243 -3.80 -16.23 11.94
CA PHE A 243 -2.88 -16.58 10.87
C PHE A 243 -2.40 -15.32 10.14
N TYR A 244 -1.23 -15.43 9.52
CA TYR A 244 -0.75 -14.46 8.54
C TYR A 244 -0.40 -15.18 7.25
N ALA A 245 -1.01 -14.76 6.14
CA ALA A 245 -0.69 -15.22 4.80
C ALA A 245 0.14 -14.16 4.08
N GLU A 246 1.29 -14.55 3.54
CA GLU A 246 2.19 -13.70 2.76
C GLU A 246 2.35 -14.30 1.36
N LEU A 247 2.29 -13.46 0.34
CA LEU A 247 2.51 -13.82 -1.06
C LEU A 247 3.84 -13.20 -1.51
N LEU A 248 4.73 -14.03 -2.03
CA LEU A 248 6.02 -13.63 -2.54
C LEU A 248 6.10 -13.94 -4.03
N CYS A 249 6.73 -13.04 -4.77
CA CYS A 249 7.23 -13.31 -6.11
C CYS A 249 8.73 -13.54 -6.03
N MET A 250 9.17 -14.75 -6.39
CA MET A 250 10.53 -15.21 -6.11
C MET A 250 10.85 -15.07 -4.61
N GLU A 251 11.74 -14.18 -4.21
CA GLU A 251 12.11 -13.96 -2.80
C GLU A 251 11.54 -12.66 -2.23
N TYR A 252 10.71 -11.95 -3.01
CA TYR A 252 10.22 -10.63 -2.66
C TYR A 252 8.74 -10.69 -2.25
N PRO A 253 8.38 -10.29 -1.03
CA PRO A 253 7.00 -10.20 -0.63
C PRO A 253 6.29 -9.11 -1.44
N ILE A 254 5.13 -9.45 -1.99
CA ILE A 254 4.31 -8.56 -2.83
C ILE A 254 2.92 -8.33 -2.23
N ALA A 255 2.47 -9.20 -1.33
CA ALA A 255 1.18 -9.07 -0.65
C ALA A 255 1.20 -9.79 0.71
N GLY A 256 0.32 -9.40 1.62
CA GLY A 256 0.05 -10.18 2.82
C GLY A 256 -1.18 -9.72 3.58
N PHE A 257 -1.85 -10.64 4.26
CA PHE A 257 -3.01 -10.31 5.09
C PHE A 257 -3.12 -11.24 6.29
N VAL A 258 -3.76 -10.73 7.34
CA VAL A 258 -4.08 -11.50 8.55
C VAL A 258 -5.53 -11.99 8.50
N PHE A 259 -5.78 -13.12 9.14
CA PHE A 259 -7.13 -13.64 9.35
C PHE A 259 -7.20 -14.44 10.64
N ASP A 260 -8.37 -14.42 11.27
CA ASP A 260 -8.65 -15.21 12.48
C ASP A 260 -9.54 -16.39 12.11
N THR A 261 -9.21 -17.56 12.67
CA THR A 261 -10.00 -18.79 12.56
C THR A 261 -10.85 -19.10 13.80
N LEU A 262 -10.72 -18.29 14.86
CA LEU A 262 -11.51 -18.36 16.10
C LEU A 262 -12.52 -17.20 16.24
N SER A 263 -12.77 -16.44 15.17
CA SER A 263 -13.65 -15.28 15.26
C SER A 263 -15.07 -15.66 15.70
N ASP A 264 -15.70 -14.84 16.54
CA ASP A 264 -17.08 -15.08 17.00
C ASP A 264 -18.10 -15.01 15.85
N GLU A 265 -17.77 -14.28 14.77
CA GLU A 265 -18.59 -14.13 13.57
C GLU A 265 -17.78 -14.36 12.28
N ASP A 266 -18.45 -14.87 11.23
CA ASP A 266 -17.88 -15.02 9.89
C ASP A 266 -17.87 -13.68 9.15
N ILE A 267 -16.67 -13.15 8.86
CA ILE A 267 -16.51 -11.86 8.20
C ILE A 267 -16.31 -12.08 6.70
N ARG A 268 -17.37 -11.87 5.93
CA ARG A 268 -17.37 -12.04 4.48
C ARG A 268 -16.59 -10.93 3.76
N GLY A 269 -15.99 -11.28 2.62
CA GLY A 269 -15.32 -10.34 1.73
C GLY A 269 -13.85 -10.66 1.52
N VAL A 270 -13.14 -9.71 0.91
CA VAL A 270 -11.72 -9.81 0.58
C VAL A 270 -10.96 -8.61 1.14
N TRP A 271 -9.67 -8.81 1.42
CA TRP A 271 -8.69 -7.76 1.67
C TRP A 271 -8.19 -7.18 0.35
N PHE A 272 -8.02 -5.86 0.28
CA PHE A 272 -7.55 -5.14 -0.92
C PHE A 272 -6.87 -3.82 -0.50
N GLY A 273 -6.11 -3.20 -1.40
CA GLY A 273 -5.40 -1.94 -1.12
C GLY A 273 -4.41 -2.08 0.03
N SER A 274 -4.40 -1.11 0.96
CA SER A 274 -3.50 -1.10 2.12
C SER A 274 -3.71 -2.26 3.10
N ASP A 275 -4.86 -2.94 3.03
CA ASP A 275 -5.14 -4.09 3.90
C ASP A 275 -4.44 -5.39 3.45
N ILE A 276 -3.91 -5.43 2.22
CA ILE A 276 -3.19 -6.59 1.68
C ILE A 276 -1.68 -6.33 1.50
N GLU A 277 -1.16 -5.31 2.16
CA GLU A 277 0.28 -5.03 2.16
C GLU A 277 1.05 -6.05 3.03
N PRO A 278 2.21 -6.52 2.55
CA PRO A 278 3.06 -7.40 3.35
C PRO A 278 3.60 -6.67 4.58
N MET A 279 3.83 -7.40 5.67
CA MET A 279 4.53 -6.86 6.83
C MET A 279 6.02 -6.71 6.52
N ASP A 280 6.73 -5.78 7.15
CA ASP A 280 8.19 -5.70 6.98
C ASP A 280 8.89 -6.93 7.57
N GLU A 281 8.49 -7.33 8.78
CA GLU A 281 8.87 -8.59 9.42
C GLU A 281 7.65 -9.22 10.08
N TYR A 282 7.52 -10.55 9.99
CA TYR A 282 6.44 -11.24 10.67
C TYR A 282 6.66 -11.25 12.19
N SER A 283 5.65 -10.82 12.93
CA SER A 283 5.56 -11.01 14.37
C SER A 283 4.14 -11.44 14.75
N SER A 284 4.02 -12.51 15.55
CA SER A 284 2.72 -12.99 16.02
C SER A 284 1.96 -11.95 16.85
N HIS A 285 2.69 -11.05 17.54
CA HIS A 285 2.08 -9.93 18.27
C HIS A 285 1.50 -8.88 17.32
N GLN A 286 2.25 -8.50 16.27
CA GLN A 286 1.77 -7.55 15.26
C GLN A 286 0.61 -8.12 14.46
N ALA A 287 0.64 -9.41 14.12
CA ALA A 287 -0.45 -10.09 13.43
C ALA A 287 -1.75 -10.04 14.25
N LYS A 288 -1.68 -10.32 15.56
CA LYS A 288 -2.84 -10.20 16.47
C LYS A 288 -3.35 -8.77 16.57
N ALA A 289 -2.45 -7.79 16.76
CA ALA A 289 -2.83 -6.38 16.82
C ALA A 289 -3.48 -5.90 15.52
N LEU A 290 -3.04 -6.40 14.36
CA LEU A 290 -3.65 -6.09 13.06
C LEU A 290 -5.02 -6.73 12.89
N VAL A 291 -5.22 -7.95 13.39
CA VAL A 291 -6.55 -8.57 13.43
C VAL A 291 -7.49 -7.73 14.31
N ASP A 292 -7.07 -7.35 15.52
CA ASP A 292 -7.88 -6.51 16.40
C ASP A 292 -8.19 -5.15 15.75
N LYS A 293 -7.20 -4.49 15.15
CA LYS A 293 -7.38 -3.20 14.46
C LYS A 293 -8.32 -3.30 13.25
N ARG A 294 -8.21 -4.38 12.47
CA ARG A 294 -8.94 -4.54 11.19
C ARG A 294 -10.30 -5.23 11.35
N LEU A 295 -10.51 -6.04 12.39
CA LEU A 295 -11.75 -6.78 12.65
C LEU A 295 -12.59 -6.22 13.82
N ASN A 296 -11.98 -5.74 14.93
CA ASN A 296 -12.70 -5.21 16.09
C ASN A 296 -13.05 -3.72 15.94
N ARG A 297 -13.71 -3.38 14.82
CA ARG A 297 -14.37 -2.07 14.62
C ARG A 297 -15.78 -2.02 15.24
N ASN A 298 -16.04 -2.81 16.29
CA ASN A 298 -17.26 -2.77 17.09
C ASN A 298 -16.89 -2.77 18.58
N GLY A 299 -16.92 -1.60 19.20
CA GLY A 299 -16.70 -1.43 20.63
C GLY A 299 -16.42 0.02 20.94
N GLU A 300 -17.48 0.77 21.25
CA GLU A 300 -17.44 2.15 21.71
C GLU A 300 -16.31 2.41 22.71
N SER A 301 -15.35 3.22 22.29
CA SER A 301 -14.92 4.36 23.09
C SER A 301 -14.43 5.41 22.13
N ASP A 302 -14.59 6.65 22.56
CA ASP A 302 -14.24 7.92 21.95
C ASP A 302 -12.79 7.92 21.40
N ALA A 303 -12.58 7.23 20.29
CA ALA A 303 -11.32 7.20 19.57
C ALA A 303 -11.19 8.55 18.86
N THR A 304 -10.69 9.52 19.61
CA THR A 304 -9.66 10.40 19.06
C THR A 304 -8.76 9.52 18.22
N PHE A 305 -8.82 9.73 16.91
CA PHE A 305 -7.96 9.03 15.96
C PHE A 305 -6.55 9.13 16.53
N GLU A 306 -5.90 8.00 16.84
CA GLU A 306 -4.44 7.98 16.80
C GLU A 306 -4.11 8.10 15.31
N VAL A 307 -4.10 9.36 14.89
CA VAL A 307 -3.58 9.82 13.62
C VAL A 307 -2.14 9.29 13.54
N ASP A 308 -1.75 8.75 12.39
CA ASP A 308 -0.35 8.42 12.12
C ASP A 308 0.51 9.57 12.65
N PRO A 309 1.52 9.36 13.53
CA PRO A 309 2.31 10.45 14.10
C PRO A 309 2.84 11.43 13.04
N LEU A 310 3.07 10.94 11.81
CA LEU A 310 3.41 11.73 10.64
C LEU A 310 2.22 12.55 10.12
N GLU A 311 1.03 11.98 9.99
CA GLU A 311 -0.20 12.71 9.62
C GLU A 311 -0.59 13.74 10.70
N ASP A 312 -0.42 13.45 11.99
CA ASP A 312 -0.70 14.37 13.10
C ASP A 312 0.32 15.50 13.13
N ALA A 313 1.59 15.20 12.85
CA ALA A 313 2.64 16.21 12.70
C ALA A 313 2.42 17.09 11.47
N ILE A 314 1.94 16.53 10.36
CA ILE A 314 1.55 17.30 9.16
C ILE A 314 0.34 18.17 9.47
N ASP A 315 -0.69 17.64 10.14
CA ASP A 315 -1.88 18.41 10.50
C ASP A 315 -1.56 19.50 11.52
N LYS A 316 -0.68 19.24 12.49
CA LYS A 316 -0.15 20.24 13.44
C LYS A 316 0.70 21.30 12.74
N PHE A 317 1.56 20.94 11.79
CA PHE A 317 2.32 21.90 10.97
C PHE A 317 1.40 22.78 10.11
N LEU A 318 0.37 22.18 9.51
CA LEU A 318 -0.62 22.92 8.75
C LEU A 318 -1.51 23.80 9.66
N ALA A 319 -1.74 23.37 10.90
CA ALA A 319 -2.45 24.15 11.90
C ALA A 319 -1.61 25.27 12.52
N SER A 320 -0.29 25.09 12.72
CA SER A 320 0.61 26.13 13.23
C SER A 320 0.79 27.28 12.23
N GLN A 321 0.90 26.97 10.93
CA GLN A 321 0.78 27.94 9.84
C GLN A 321 -0.54 28.75 9.91
N LEU A 322 -1.59 28.15 10.45
CA LEU A 322 -2.89 28.78 10.66
C LEU A 322 -3.00 29.52 12.01
N GLU A 323 -2.16 29.22 13.01
CA GLU A 323 -2.12 29.86 14.33
C GLU A 323 -1.18 31.08 14.37
N GLU A 324 -0.07 31.08 13.61
CA GLU A 324 0.80 32.25 13.42
C GLU A 324 0.05 33.48 12.85
N LEU A 325 -1.10 33.25 12.19
CA LEU A 325 -2.03 34.28 11.74
C LEU A 325 -2.75 35.04 12.89
N TYR A 326 -2.70 34.55 14.13
CA TYR A 326 -3.45 35.11 15.27
C TYR A 326 -2.57 35.87 16.26
N ASP A 327 -1.28 35.55 16.40
CA ASP A 327 -0.40 36.21 17.37
C ASP A 327 0.06 37.62 16.91
N GLU A 328 0.08 37.89 15.60
CA GLU A 328 0.36 39.25 15.09
C GLU A 328 -0.83 40.22 15.26
N ASP A 329 -2.08 39.73 15.28
CA ASP A 329 -3.28 40.58 15.44
C ASP A 329 -3.70 40.77 16.91
N ALA A 330 -3.31 39.86 17.82
CA ALA A 330 -3.57 40.01 19.26
C ALA A 330 -2.59 40.97 19.97
N SER A 331 -1.44 41.26 19.36
CA SER A 331 -0.38 42.07 19.97
C SER A 331 -0.43 43.57 19.65
N LEU A 332 -1.44 44.05 18.90
CA LEU A 332 -1.62 45.48 18.58
C LEU A 332 -2.71 46.21 19.41
N THR A 333 -3.24 45.61 20.47
CA THR A 333 -4.11 46.33 21.41
C THR A 333 -3.79 46.01 22.86
N ASP A 334 -2.62 46.43 23.34
CA ASP A 334 -2.52 46.91 24.71
C ASP A 334 -1.21 47.69 24.89
N GLU A 335 -1.31 49.02 24.88
CA GLU A 335 -0.55 49.94 25.75
C GLU A 335 -0.85 51.39 25.34
N SER A 336 -1.81 52.04 26.02
CA SER A 336 -1.60 53.34 26.69
C SER A 336 -2.90 53.93 27.27
N GLU A 337 -2.96 53.87 28.60
CA GLU A 337 -3.33 54.89 29.60
C GLU A 337 -4.65 55.71 29.49
N ASP A 338 -5.39 55.59 30.59
CA ASP A 338 -6.50 56.37 31.14
C ASP A 338 -6.58 57.87 30.77
N VAL A 339 -7.76 58.31 30.27
CA VAL A 339 -8.39 59.60 30.61
C VAL A 339 -9.93 59.48 30.54
N GLU A 340 -10.63 59.84 31.63
CA GLU A 340 -12.08 60.06 31.68
C GLU A 340 -12.49 61.32 30.86
N ASP A 341 -13.49 61.22 29.96
CA ASP A 341 -14.62 62.17 29.89
C ASP A 341 -15.77 61.63 28.99
N SER A 342 -16.96 62.10 29.33
CA SER A 342 -18.29 61.84 28.80
C SER A 342 -18.58 62.37 27.37
N SER A 343 -19.24 61.57 26.53
CA SER A 343 -20.39 61.95 25.69
C SER A 343 -20.79 60.84 24.70
N GLU A 344 -22.10 60.71 24.46
CA GLU A 344 -22.74 59.80 23.49
C GLU A 344 -22.23 60.00 22.05
N GLU A 345 -21.81 58.94 21.36
CA GLU A 345 -21.85 58.82 19.91
C GLU A 345 -21.90 57.34 19.46
N ALA A 346 -22.58 57.10 18.33
CA ALA A 346 -22.98 55.78 17.79
C ALA A 346 -21.78 54.83 17.55
N PRO A 347 -21.97 53.49 17.59
CA PRO A 347 -20.86 52.59 17.36
C PRO A 347 -20.46 52.63 15.87
N GLU A 348 -19.30 53.20 15.59
CA GLU A 348 -18.60 53.03 14.34
C GLU A 348 -18.27 51.54 14.15
N VAL A 349 -18.69 51.00 13.00
CA VAL A 349 -18.40 49.63 12.58
C VAL A 349 -16.89 49.51 12.33
N LYS A 350 -16.15 48.97 13.31
CA LYS A 350 -14.76 48.53 13.11
C LYS A 350 -14.77 47.44 12.03
N CYS A 351 -14.13 47.73 10.90
CA CYS A 351 -13.83 46.74 9.87
C CYS A 351 -12.76 45.80 10.43
N GLU A 352 -13.15 44.58 10.80
CA GLU A 352 -12.21 43.50 11.10
C GLU A 352 -11.29 43.22 9.89
N PRO A 353 -10.00 42.91 10.13
CA PRO A 353 -9.01 42.68 9.08
C PRO A 353 -9.36 41.44 8.25
N ALA A 354 -9.06 41.51 6.96
CA ALA A 354 -9.24 40.39 6.03
C ALA A 354 -8.30 39.24 6.42
N LEU A 355 -8.78 38.01 6.34
CA LEU A 355 -7.93 36.83 6.58
C LEU A 355 -6.76 36.85 5.60
N SER A 356 -5.53 36.98 6.11
CA SER A 356 -4.31 37.03 5.28
C SER A 356 -4.06 35.66 4.65
N LEU A 357 -4.55 35.48 3.43
CA LEU A 357 -4.26 34.33 2.56
C LEU A 357 -2.80 34.32 2.06
N ASP A 358 -2.04 35.39 2.30
CA ASP A 358 -0.72 35.59 1.69
C ASP A 358 0.35 34.64 2.23
N HIS A 359 0.19 34.12 3.46
CA HIS A 359 1.17 33.24 4.11
C HIS A 359 1.21 31.81 3.58
N LEU A 360 0.15 31.32 2.91
CA LEU A 360 0.17 29.98 2.32
C LEU A 360 1.08 29.96 1.09
N THR A 361 2.15 29.15 1.08
CA THR A 361 3.02 29.02 -0.10
C THR A 361 2.20 28.64 -1.35
N GLY A 362 2.43 29.34 -2.46
CA GLY A 362 1.79 29.08 -3.75
C GLY A 362 0.28 29.35 -3.83
N LEU A 363 -0.46 28.49 -4.55
CA LEU A 363 -1.93 28.52 -4.67
C LEU A 363 -2.55 29.82 -5.21
N ARG A 364 -1.84 30.57 -6.05
CA ARG A 364 -2.27 31.89 -6.54
C ARG A 364 -3.71 31.91 -7.09
N ALA A 365 -4.07 30.93 -7.92
CA ALA A 365 -5.41 30.85 -8.51
C ALA A 365 -6.51 30.63 -7.46
N VAL A 366 -6.22 29.81 -6.44
CA VAL A 366 -7.15 29.56 -5.32
C VAL A 366 -7.29 30.81 -4.46
N LYS A 367 -6.17 31.47 -4.12
CA LYS A 367 -6.16 32.72 -3.33
C LYS A 367 -6.97 33.82 -4.00
N GLU A 368 -6.77 34.03 -5.31
CA GLU A 368 -7.53 35.01 -6.10
C GLU A 368 -9.04 34.73 -6.05
N LYS A 369 -9.45 33.45 -6.21
CA LYS A 369 -10.87 33.06 -6.11
C LYS A 369 -11.42 33.24 -4.70
N LEU A 370 -10.68 32.84 -3.67
CA LEU A 370 -11.10 32.97 -2.27
C LEU A 370 -11.24 34.43 -1.86
N ALA A 371 -10.34 35.31 -2.27
CA ALA A 371 -10.45 36.75 -2.00
C ALA A 371 -11.71 37.36 -2.64
N VAL A 372 -12.12 36.88 -3.83
CA VAL A 372 -13.39 37.28 -4.44
C VAL A 372 -14.56 36.73 -3.63
N TYR A 373 -14.51 35.46 -3.23
CA TYR A 373 -15.55 34.80 -2.47
C TYR A 373 -15.77 35.47 -1.09
N GLU A 374 -14.69 35.77 -0.37
CA GLU A 374 -14.71 36.51 0.91
C GLU A 374 -15.42 37.85 0.77
N ARG A 375 -15.09 38.64 -0.26
CA ARG A 375 -15.73 39.94 -0.51
C ARG A 375 -17.23 39.80 -0.77
N VAL A 376 -17.65 38.77 -1.50
CA VAL A 376 -19.07 38.49 -1.75
C VAL A 376 -19.79 38.13 -0.46
N VAL A 377 -19.19 37.25 0.35
CA VAL A 377 -19.73 36.84 1.66
C VAL A 377 -19.87 38.05 2.59
N ARG A 378 -18.83 38.89 2.70
CA ARG A 378 -18.84 40.11 3.52
C ARG A 378 -19.90 41.11 3.03
N PHE A 379 -20.00 41.32 1.72
CA PHE A 379 -21.03 42.19 1.14
C PHE A 379 -22.45 41.71 1.48
N ASN A 380 -22.68 40.40 1.41
CA ASN A 380 -23.96 39.80 1.76
C ASN A 380 -24.27 39.93 3.25
N LYS A 381 -23.28 39.75 4.13
CA LYS A 381 -23.40 40.01 5.58
C LYS A 381 -23.84 41.46 5.84
N MET A 382 -23.15 42.43 5.25
CA MET A 382 -23.49 43.86 5.39
C MET A 382 -24.90 44.20 4.92
N ARG A 383 -25.42 43.49 3.91
CA ARG A 383 -26.80 43.64 3.46
C ARG A 383 -27.78 43.05 4.48
N SER A 384 -27.48 41.85 4.98
CA SER A 384 -28.27 41.18 6.02
C SER A 384 -28.39 42.03 7.28
N ASP A 385 -27.28 42.57 7.78
CA ASP A 385 -27.22 43.42 8.97
C ASP A 385 -28.06 44.69 8.84
N LYS A 386 -28.27 45.16 7.60
CA LYS A 386 -29.11 46.31 7.27
C LYS A 386 -30.56 45.94 6.94
N GLY A 387 -30.95 44.68 7.11
CA GLY A 387 -32.28 44.16 6.77
C GLY A 387 -32.60 44.18 5.27
N LEU A 388 -31.58 44.28 4.41
CA LEU A 388 -31.76 44.25 2.96
C LEU A 388 -31.87 42.79 2.47
N PRO A 389 -32.67 42.52 1.43
CA PRO A 389 -32.71 41.18 0.84
C PRO A 389 -31.32 40.75 0.36
N VAL A 390 -30.90 39.56 0.78
CA VAL A 390 -29.65 38.91 0.36
C VAL A 390 -30.01 37.76 -0.58
N ALA A 391 -29.31 37.65 -1.71
CA ALA A 391 -29.49 36.51 -2.60
C ALA A 391 -28.87 35.26 -1.96
N ILE A 392 -29.54 34.11 -2.06
CA ILE A 392 -29.00 32.83 -1.60
C ILE A 392 -27.75 32.54 -2.45
N SER A 393 -26.57 32.63 -1.84
CA SER A 393 -25.32 32.29 -2.51
C SER A 393 -25.10 30.78 -2.44
N PRO A 394 -24.71 30.12 -3.54
CA PRO A 394 -24.25 28.75 -3.48
C PRO A 394 -23.02 28.66 -2.56
N LEU A 395 -23.13 27.80 -1.55
CA LEU A 395 -22.13 27.62 -0.49
C LEU A 395 -21.21 26.43 -0.80
N HIS A 396 -21.78 25.34 -1.32
CA HIS A 396 -21.06 24.10 -1.59
C HIS A 396 -19.99 24.28 -2.66
N SER A 397 -18.88 23.58 -2.49
CA SER A 397 -17.69 23.75 -3.32
C SER A 397 -17.07 22.41 -3.72
N MET A 398 -16.22 22.45 -4.75
CA MET A 398 -15.45 21.29 -5.19
C MET A 398 -13.97 21.68 -5.32
N PHE A 399 -13.09 20.86 -4.75
CA PHE A 399 -11.64 21.06 -4.77
C PHE A 399 -10.98 20.02 -5.67
N LEU A 400 -10.26 20.47 -6.68
CA LEU A 400 -9.63 19.63 -7.68
C LEU A 400 -8.10 19.75 -7.58
N GLY A 401 -7.39 18.65 -7.37
CA GLY A 401 -5.92 18.69 -7.39
C GLY A 401 -5.27 17.47 -6.74
N SER A 402 -3.96 17.31 -6.97
CA SER A 402 -3.15 16.19 -6.46
C SER A 402 -3.08 16.15 -4.92
N PRO A 403 -2.70 15.02 -4.30
CA PRO A 403 -2.43 14.94 -2.87
C PRO A 403 -1.37 15.95 -2.45
N GLY A 404 -1.47 16.46 -1.21
CA GLY A 404 -0.48 17.37 -0.66
C GLY A 404 -0.45 18.77 -1.28
N THR A 405 -1.49 19.19 -2.01
CA THR A 405 -1.63 20.55 -2.57
C THR A 405 -2.33 21.55 -1.63
N GLY A 406 -2.64 21.16 -0.38
CA GLY A 406 -3.23 22.06 0.62
C GLY A 406 -4.77 22.16 0.62
N LYS A 407 -5.48 21.24 -0.05
CA LYS A 407 -6.95 21.19 -0.09
C LYS A 407 -7.60 21.28 1.30
N THR A 408 -7.20 20.42 2.24
CA THR A 408 -7.76 20.39 3.60
C THR A 408 -7.42 21.66 4.39
N THR A 409 -6.21 22.20 4.22
CA THR A 409 -5.77 23.47 4.84
C THR A 409 -6.65 24.64 4.40
N VAL A 410 -6.91 24.74 3.09
CA VAL A 410 -7.81 25.76 2.55
C VAL A 410 -9.25 25.55 3.03
N ALA A 411 -9.72 24.31 3.18
CA ALA A 411 -11.04 24.06 3.76
C ALA A 411 -11.15 24.59 5.20
N LYS A 412 -10.13 24.36 6.05
CA LYS A 412 -10.07 24.92 7.41
C LYS A 412 -10.14 26.46 7.41
N LEU A 413 -9.45 27.10 6.47
CA LEU A 413 -9.48 28.56 6.33
C LEU A 413 -10.86 29.09 5.87
N ILE A 414 -11.52 28.41 4.93
CA ILE A 414 -12.89 28.75 4.52
C ILE A 414 -13.86 28.62 5.70
N GLY A 415 -13.74 27.56 6.51
CA GLY A 415 -14.59 27.35 7.69
C GLY A 415 -14.52 28.53 8.65
N LYS A 416 -13.29 28.93 9.00
CA LYS A 416 -13.02 30.13 9.83
C LYS A 416 -13.59 31.41 9.22
N MET A 417 -13.35 31.64 7.93
CA MET A 417 -13.86 32.81 7.20
C MET A 417 -15.40 32.89 7.25
N LEU A 418 -16.08 31.77 7.03
CA LEU A 418 -17.54 31.71 7.03
C LEU A 418 -18.12 31.86 8.44
N PHE A 419 -17.44 31.34 9.47
CA PHE A 419 -17.79 31.57 10.87
C PHE A 419 -17.70 33.06 11.24
N GLN A 420 -16.57 33.72 10.92
CA GLN A 420 -16.40 35.16 11.14
C GLN A 420 -17.45 35.98 10.37
N ALA A 421 -17.81 35.54 9.17
CA ALA A 421 -18.87 36.16 8.39
C ALA A 421 -20.30 35.89 8.93
N GLY A 422 -20.47 35.04 9.94
CA GLY A 422 -21.77 34.64 10.48
C GLY A 422 -22.61 33.83 9.49
N VAL A 423 -21.96 33.19 8.50
CA VAL A 423 -22.61 32.25 7.57
C VAL A 423 -22.70 30.86 8.18
N LEU A 424 -21.72 30.49 8.99
CA LEU A 424 -21.66 29.24 9.74
C LEU A 424 -21.59 29.55 11.25
N SER A 425 -22.17 28.69 12.09
CA SER A 425 -22.19 28.91 13.54
C SER A 425 -20.90 28.54 14.29
N GLU A 426 -20.04 27.68 13.76
CA GLU A 426 -18.78 27.23 14.41
C GLU A 426 -17.54 27.28 13.51
N GLY A 427 -17.65 26.91 12.24
CA GLY A 427 -16.57 26.94 11.25
C GLY A 427 -15.58 25.77 11.30
N HIS A 428 -15.86 24.70 12.05
CA HIS A 428 -15.02 23.49 12.06
C HIS A 428 -15.11 22.70 10.76
N VAL A 429 -14.18 21.77 10.55
CA VAL A 429 -14.15 20.89 9.37
C VAL A 429 -14.22 19.43 9.81
N VAL A 430 -15.21 18.71 9.31
CA VAL A 430 -15.37 17.27 9.47
C VAL A 430 -14.90 16.57 8.20
N VAL A 431 -13.78 15.87 8.29
CA VAL A 431 -13.20 15.11 7.16
C VAL A 431 -13.79 13.71 7.12
N ARG A 432 -14.23 13.28 5.93
CA ARG A 432 -14.77 11.94 5.64
C ARG A 432 -14.22 11.39 4.34
N GLU A 433 -14.14 10.08 4.27
CA GLU A 433 -13.79 9.32 3.07
C GLU A 433 -14.85 8.25 2.82
N ARG A 434 -14.80 7.57 1.66
CA ARG A 434 -15.72 6.48 1.33
C ARG A 434 -15.84 5.44 2.45
N ALA A 435 -14.71 5.01 3.03
CA ALA A 435 -14.70 3.99 4.09
C ALA A 435 -15.45 4.44 5.37
N SER A 436 -15.50 5.75 5.64
CA SER A 436 -16.22 6.29 6.80
C SER A 436 -17.73 6.42 6.58
N LEU A 437 -18.16 6.58 5.33
CA LEU A 437 -19.57 6.78 4.97
C LEU A 437 -20.29 5.47 4.64
N LEU A 438 -19.55 4.40 4.33
CA LEU A 438 -20.14 3.09 4.05
C LEU A 438 -20.33 2.26 5.33
N GLY A 439 -21.51 1.66 5.40
CA GLY A 439 -21.98 0.79 6.47
C GLY A 439 -21.50 -0.65 6.35
N GLN A 440 -21.65 -1.44 7.42
CA GLN A 440 -21.52 -2.91 7.34
C GLN A 440 -22.83 -3.57 6.86
N ASN A 441 -23.96 -2.86 6.94
CA ASN A 441 -25.29 -3.34 6.59
C ASN A 441 -25.93 -2.46 5.51
N TYR A 442 -26.68 -3.06 4.56
CA TYR A 442 -27.36 -2.44 3.41
C TYR A 442 -28.30 -1.24 3.69
N ASN A 443 -28.56 -0.91 4.96
CA ASN A 443 -29.42 0.21 5.38
C ASN A 443 -28.68 1.29 6.18
N SER A 444 -27.37 1.12 6.43
CA SER A 444 -26.63 1.99 7.37
C SER A 444 -25.88 3.13 6.68
N GLU A 445 -25.81 3.15 5.36
CA GLU A 445 -25.10 4.17 4.58
C GLU A 445 -25.79 5.54 4.64
N SER A 446 -27.12 5.57 4.50
CA SER A 446 -27.89 6.81 4.65
C SER A 446 -27.78 7.35 6.08
N GLU A 447 -27.82 6.48 7.09
CA GLU A 447 -27.68 6.87 8.51
C GLU A 447 -26.31 7.48 8.79
N LYS A 448 -25.22 6.83 8.37
CA LYS A 448 -23.85 7.35 8.51
C LYS A 448 -23.64 8.66 7.76
N THR A 449 -24.25 8.79 6.58
CA THR A 449 -24.19 10.03 5.79
C THR A 449 -24.91 11.17 6.53
N LEU A 450 -26.07 10.90 7.12
CA LEU A 450 -26.80 11.88 7.93
C LEU A 450 -26.03 12.24 9.21
N GLU A 451 -25.42 11.26 9.89
CA GLU A 451 -24.58 11.50 11.06
C GLU A 451 -23.35 12.37 10.72
N ALA A 452 -22.74 12.16 9.55
CA ALA A 452 -21.65 12.99 9.07
C ALA A 452 -22.10 14.43 8.79
N ILE A 453 -23.30 14.62 8.23
CA ILE A 453 -23.90 15.94 8.01
C ILE A 453 -24.25 16.59 9.35
N GLU A 454 -24.77 15.83 10.32
CA GLU A 454 -25.10 16.31 11.67
C GLU A 454 -23.84 16.80 12.38
N LYS A 455 -22.75 16.03 12.34
CA LYS A 455 -21.44 16.43 12.87
C LYS A 455 -20.86 17.68 12.19
N ALA A 456 -21.25 17.93 10.94
CA ALA A 456 -20.81 19.09 10.17
C ALA A 456 -21.75 20.31 10.28
N GLN A 457 -22.86 20.22 11.04
CA GLN A 457 -23.67 21.39 11.36
C GLN A 457 -22.82 22.44 12.07
N GLY A 458 -23.01 23.69 11.71
CA GLY A 458 -22.15 24.81 12.09
C GLY A 458 -20.83 24.88 11.33
N GLY A 459 -20.49 23.93 10.46
CA GLY A 459 -19.16 23.79 9.89
C GLY A 459 -19.14 23.30 8.43
N ILE A 460 -18.09 22.56 8.09
CA ILE A 460 -17.81 22.04 6.75
C ILE A 460 -17.75 20.52 6.79
N LEU A 461 -18.54 19.86 5.94
CA LEU A 461 -18.36 18.45 5.61
C LEU A 461 -17.39 18.35 4.43
N PHE A 462 -16.17 17.91 4.68
CA PHE A 462 -15.15 17.69 3.65
C PHE A 462 -15.08 16.21 3.30
N ILE A 463 -15.41 15.86 2.06
CA ILE A 463 -15.31 14.49 1.56
C ILE A 463 -14.09 14.38 0.64
N ASP A 464 -13.05 13.69 1.10
CA ASP A 464 -11.87 13.43 0.29
C ASP A 464 -12.06 12.24 -0.65
N GLU A 465 -11.38 12.30 -1.79
CA GLU A 465 -11.51 11.38 -2.93
C GLU A 465 -12.98 11.02 -3.25
N ALA A 466 -13.83 12.04 -3.32
CA ALA A 466 -15.28 11.91 -3.42
C ALA A 466 -15.75 11.11 -4.64
N TYR A 467 -14.97 11.07 -5.74
CA TYR A 467 -15.27 10.23 -6.90
C TYR A 467 -15.30 8.74 -6.56
N GLN A 468 -14.65 8.32 -5.48
CA GLN A 468 -14.70 6.94 -5.02
C GLN A 468 -16.08 6.59 -4.45
N LEU A 469 -16.90 7.56 -4.04
CA LEU A 469 -18.22 7.31 -3.46
C LEU A 469 -19.15 6.53 -4.36
N TYR A 470 -18.93 6.49 -5.67
CA TYR A 470 -19.76 5.70 -6.57
C TYR A 470 -18.95 4.98 -7.66
N GLN A 471 -19.09 3.66 -7.71
CA GLN A 471 -18.47 2.80 -8.71
C GLN A 471 -19.51 2.40 -9.78
N PRO A 472 -19.52 3.04 -10.97
CA PRO A 472 -20.53 2.75 -12.00
C PRO A 472 -20.55 1.31 -12.51
N ASN A 473 -19.42 0.61 -12.38
CA ASN A 473 -19.27 -0.76 -12.86
C ASN A 473 -19.87 -1.80 -11.91
N ASP A 474 -20.28 -1.38 -10.69
CA ASP A 474 -20.98 -2.23 -9.74
C ASP A 474 -22.42 -1.73 -9.54
N PRO A 475 -23.43 -2.39 -10.17
CA PRO A 475 -24.84 -2.02 -10.01
C PRO A 475 -25.37 -2.16 -8.58
N ARG A 476 -24.64 -2.86 -7.70
CA ARG A 476 -24.98 -3.08 -6.29
C ARG A 476 -24.15 -2.21 -5.34
N ASP A 477 -23.37 -1.27 -5.87
CA ASP A 477 -22.57 -0.37 -5.03
C ASP A 477 -23.48 0.44 -4.08
N PRO A 478 -23.35 0.27 -2.75
CA PRO A 478 -24.14 1.03 -1.79
C PRO A 478 -23.82 2.53 -1.81
N GLY A 479 -22.72 2.93 -2.44
CA GLY A 479 -22.32 4.31 -2.66
C GLY A 479 -23.38 5.20 -3.34
N LYS A 480 -24.28 4.61 -4.13
CA LYS A 480 -25.43 5.33 -4.72
C LYS A 480 -26.33 5.95 -3.64
N PHE A 481 -26.55 5.25 -2.52
CA PHE A 481 -27.40 5.74 -1.43
C PHE A 481 -26.76 6.92 -0.68
N VAL A 482 -25.43 6.94 -0.58
CA VAL A 482 -24.68 8.08 -0.03
C VAL A 482 -24.89 9.31 -0.91
N ILE A 483 -24.72 9.18 -2.23
CA ILE A 483 -24.94 10.29 -3.17
C ILE A 483 -26.39 10.78 -3.13
N GLU A 484 -27.37 9.87 -3.12
CA GLU A 484 -28.79 10.23 -3.03
C GLU A 484 -29.07 11.01 -1.74
N THR A 485 -28.56 10.53 -0.60
CA THR A 485 -28.74 11.17 0.71
C THR A 485 -28.10 12.57 0.74
N LEU A 486 -26.87 12.71 0.20
CA LEU A 486 -26.21 14.01 0.05
C LEU A 486 -27.03 14.95 -0.82
N LEU A 487 -27.50 14.51 -1.99
CA LEU A 487 -28.31 15.35 -2.90
C LEU A 487 -29.65 15.77 -2.27
N THR A 488 -30.28 14.90 -1.48
CA THR A 488 -31.47 15.24 -0.69
C THR A 488 -31.15 16.32 0.33
N ALA A 489 -30.08 16.18 1.11
CA ALA A 489 -29.66 17.20 2.09
C ALA A 489 -29.28 18.53 1.42
N LEU A 490 -28.61 18.49 0.27
CA LEU A 490 -28.26 19.67 -0.54
C LEU A 490 -29.48 20.34 -1.18
N SER A 491 -30.64 19.69 -1.19
CA SER A 491 -31.88 20.26 -1.71
C SER A 491 -32.70 20.99 -0.65
N ASP A 492 -32.38 20.80 0.63
CA ASP A 492 -33.01 21.53 1.72
C ASP A 492 -32.32 22.88 1.93
N ASP A 493 -32.97 23.95 1.45
CA ASP A 493 -32.49 25.33 1.56
C ASP A 493 -32.95 26.01 2.87
N THR A 494 -33.70 25.33 3.74
CA THR A 494 -34.21 25.92 5.00
C THR A 494 -33.14 25.90 6.10
N ASN A 495 -32.75 27.09 6.60
CA ASN A 495 -31.74 27.29 7.66
C ASN A 495 -30.46 26.44 7.48
N ARG A 496 -29.81 26.56 6.32
CA ARG A 496 -28.57 25.83 6.01
C ARG A 496 -27.38 26.40 6.79
N ASP A 497 -26.97 25.68 7.83
CA ASP A 497 -25.80 25.98 8.68
C ASP A 497 -24.64 25.00 8.44
N TRP A 498 -24.40 24.58 7.20
CA TRP A 498 -23.27 23.69 6.88
C TRP A 498 -22.84 23.79 5.41
N MET A 499 -21.58 23.48 5.14
CA MET A 499 -20.99 23.49 3.79
C MET A 499 -20.42 22.13 3.40
N LEU A 500 -20.90 21.54 2.30
CA LEU A 500 -20.21 20.45 1.61
C LEU A 500 -19.01 20.94 0.77
N ILE A 501 -17.85 20.30 0.95
CA ILE A 501 -16.70 20.35 0.03
C ILE A 501 -16.41 18.94 -0.48
N LEU A 502 -16.45 18.74 -1.80
CA LEU A 502 -16.02 17.49 -2.43
C LEU A 502 -14.61 17.66 -2.99
N ALA A 503 -13.67 16.78 -2.62
CA ALA A 503 -12.29 16.84 -3.08
C ALA A 503 -11.89 15.60 -3.87
N GLY A 504 -10.94 15.76 -4.80
CA GLY A 504 -10.31 14.65 -5.51
C GLY A 504 -9.56 15.09 -6.77
N TYR A 505 -9.12 14.11 -7.56
CA TYR A 505 -8.42 14.38 -8.81
C TYR A 505 -9.33 15.00 -9.89
N PRO A 506 -8.81 15.93 -10.73
CA PRO A 506 -9.61 16.67 -11.70
C PRO A 506 -10.42 15.80 -12.67
N ASP A 507 -9.82 14.77 -13.26
CA ASP A 507 -10.47 13.95 -14.29
C ASP A 507 -11.55 13.04 -13.70
N GLU A 508 -11.27 12.47 -12.54
CA GLU A 508 -12.10 11.54 -11.79
C GLU A 508 -13.33 12.27 -11.21
N MET A 509 -13.11 13.44 -10.61
CA MET A 509 -14.19 14.31 -10.13
C MET A 509 -15.07 14.80 -11.28
N LYS A 510 -14.49 15.16 -12.43
CA LYS A 510 -15.27 15.56 -13.60
C LYS A 510 -16.22 14.44 -14.06
N ARG A 511 -15.76 13.19 -14.10
CA ARG A 511 -16.61 12.03 -14.43
C ARG A 511 -17.73 11.85 -13.41
N MET A 512 -17.43 11.94 -12.12
CA MET A 512 -18.43 11.86 -11.05
C MET A 512 -19.51 12.94 -11.20
N PHE A 513 -19.10 14.18 -11.52
CA PHE A 513 -19.99 15.32 -11.74
C PHE A 513 -20.86 15.19 -12.98
N ASP A 514 -20.32 14.62 -14.06
CA ASP A 514 -21.06 14.37 -15.30
C ASP A 514 -22.13 13.29 -15.11
N MET A 515 -21.86 12.29 -14.27
CA MET A 515 -22.81 11.21 -13.96
C MET A 515 -23.94 11.64 -13.03
N ASN A 516 -23.68 12.59 -12.13
CA ASN A 516 -24.64 13.03 -11.12
C ASN A 516 -24.96 14.53 -11.30
N PRO A 517 -25.82 14.90 -12.28
CA PRO A 517 -26.10 16.29 -12.61
C PRO A 517 -26.72 17.10 -11.46
N GLY A 518 -27.24 16.42 -10.41
CA GLY A 518 -27.72 17.07 -9.18
C GLY A 518 -26.65 17.95 -8.52
N PHE A 519 -25.38 17.53 -8.52
CA PHE A 519 -24.30 18.33 -7.95
C PHE A 519 -24.04 19.63 -8.73
N LYS A 520 -24.11 19.59 -10.07
CA LYS A 520 -23.91 20.79 -10.92
C LYS A 520 -24.89 21.92 -10.60
N SER A 521 -26.09 21.59 -10.12
CA SER A 521 -27.09 22.60 -9.74
C SER A 521 -26.81 23.28 -8.39
N ARG A 522 -25.97 22.66 -7.54
CA ARG A 522 -25.70 23.11 -6.16
C ARG A 522 -24.27 23.61 -5.97
N ILE A 523 -23.35 23.15 -6.82
CA ILE A 523 -21.95 23.57 -6.87
C ILE A 523 -21.73 24.20 -8.24
N PRO A 524 -21.84 25.53 -8.38
CA PRO A 524 -21.59 26.23 -9.63
C PRO A 524 -20.09 26.22 -9.96
N ASP A 525 -19.75 26.47 -11.22
CA ASP A 525 -18.36 26.56 -11.69
C ASP A 525 -17.53 27.63 -10.94
N SER A 526 -18.18 28.65 -10.39
CA SER A 526 -17.54 29.68 -9.55
C SER A 526 -16.98 29.09 -8.25
N ASN A 527 -17.54 28.00 -7.75
CA ASN A 527 -17.17 27.34 -6.49
C ASN A 527 -16.32 26.07 -6.73
N ILE A 528 -15.78 25.92 -7.94
CA ILE A 528 -14.79 24.89 -8.25
C ILE A 528 -13.39 25.52 -8.13
N TYR A 529 -12.59 24.99 -7.21
CA TYR A 529 -11.23 25.46 -6.93
C TYR A 529 -10.22 24.43 -7.43
N THR A 530 -9.29 24.88 -8.27
CA THR A 530 -8.21 24.03 -8.80
C THR A 530 -6.93 24.33 -8.05
N PHE A 531 -6.35 23.29 -7.45
CA PHE A 531 -5.12 23.28 -6.70
C PHE A 531 -4.03 22.72 -7.60
N ASP A 532 -3.22 23.62 -8.15
CA ASP A 532 -2.08 23.26 -8.99
C ASP A 532 -0.96 22.64 -8.14
N ASP A 533 -0.15 21.79 -8.75
CA ASP A 533 1.06 21.25 -8.11
C ASP A 533 2.04 22.39 -7.78
N PHE A 534 2.75 22.27 -6.65
CA PHE A 534 3.76 23.23 -6.26
C PHE A 534 4.98 23.17 -7.17
N THR A 535 5.51 24.34 -7.51
CA THR A 535 6.79 24.49 -8.22
C THR A 535 7.96 24.09 -7.33
N GLU A 536 9.13 23.83 -7.93
CA GLU A 536 10.37 23.51 -7.19
C GLU A 536 10.70 24.55 -6.10
N ALA A 537 10.46 25.84 -6.40
CA ALA A 537 10.72 26.93 -5.46
C ALA A 537 9.73 26.89 -4.29
N GLU A 538 8.46 26.63 -4.57
CA GLU A 538 7.41 26.49 -3.54
C GLU A 538 7.62 25.24 -2.68
N LEU A 539 8.08 24.12 -3.26
CA LEU A 539 8.44 22.91 -2.50
C LEU A 539 9.63 23.17 -1.56
N MET A 540 10.62 23.96 -2.01
CA MET A 540 11.75 24.34 -1.17
C MET A 540 11.30 25.27 -0.03
N GLU A 541 10.43 26.24 -0.32
CA GLU A 541 9.86 27.12 0.70
C GLU A 541 9.06 26.32 1.75
N ILE A 542 8.27 25.32 1.32
CA ILE A 542 7.58 24.39 2.23
C ILE A 542 8.57 23.64 3.12
N ALA A 543 9.69 23.15 2.55
CA ALA A 543 10.73 22.46 3.31
C ALA A 543 11.38 23.37 4.36
N GLU A 544 11.72 24.61 3.98
CA GLU A 544 12.33 25.60 4.87
C GLU A 544 11.37 26.01 6.00
N ASN A 545 10.09 26.21 5.67
CA ASN A 545 9.05 26.52 6.66
C ASN A 545 8.88 25.36 7.64
N TYR A 546 8.88 24.11 7.17
CA TYR A 546 8.81 22.94 8.04
C TYR A 546 10.02 22.82 8.97
N LEU A 547 11.23 22.97 8.44
CA LEU A 547 12.45 22.86 9.22
C LEU A 547 12.55 23.98 10.26
N SER A 548 12.25 25.22 9.88
CA SER A 548 12.30 26.37 10.78
C SER A 548 11.30 26.28 11.93
N GLN A 549 10.05 25.88 11.68
CA GLN A 549 9.06 25.66 12.73
C GLN A 549 9.47 24.55 13.72
N ASN A 550 10.28 23.59 13.27
CA ASN A 550 10.81 22.51 14.10
C ASN A 550 12.23 22.81 14.64
N ASN A 551 12.69 24.07 14.56
CA ASN A 551 14.01 24.52 15.03
C ASN A 551 15.21 23.84 14.36
N TYR A 552 15.07 23.36 13.12
CA TYR A 552 16.16 22.87 12.30
C TYR A 552 16.72 23.95 11.38
N THR A 553 18.03 23.89 11.10
CA THR A 553 18.72 24.80 10.20
C THR A 553 19.47 24.04 9.12
N LEU A 554 19.47 24.55 7.89
CA LEU A 554 20.22 23.97 6.77
C LEU A 554 21.55 24.68 6.61
N THR A 555 22.65 23.90 6.56
CA THR A 555 23.92 24.43 6.06
C THR A 555 23.82 24.84 4.58
N SER A 556 24.72 25.70 4.11
CA SER A 556 24.75 26.09 2.69
C SER A 556 24.96 24.92 1.72
N GLY A 557 25.58 23.82 2.19
CA GLY A 557 25.73 22.59 1.43
C GLY A 557 24.42 21.80 1.36
N ALA A 558 23.77 21.60 2.52
CA ALA A 558 22.46 20.95 2.62
C ALA A 558 21.39 21.67 1.80
N HIS A 559 21.37 23.01 1.83
CA HIS A 559 20.45 23.82 1.05
C HIS A 559 20.55 23.55 -0.46
N LYS A 560 21.78 23.51 -0.98
CA LYS A 560 22.03 23.19 -2.40
C LYS A 560 21.69 21.74 -2.74
N ALA A 561 22.01 20.80 -1.86
CA ALA A 561 21.69 19.40 -2.05
C ALA A 561 20.17 19.18 -2.11
N LEU A 562 19.42 19.81 -1.20
CA LEU A 562 17.96 19.73 -1.15
C LEU A 562 17.31 20.35 -2.41
N ILE A 563 17.80 21.50 -2.89
CA ILE A 563 17.35 22.07 -4.18
C ILE A 563 17.58 21.09 -5.33
N THR A 564 18.77 20.48 -5.41
CA THR A 564 19.08 19.50 -6.46
C THR A 564 18.17 18.27 -6.38
N ARG A 565 17.88 17.80 -5.17
CA ARG A 565 16.96 16.69 -4.92
C ARG A 565 15.54 17.02 -5.36
N LEU A 566 14.99 18.14 -4.88
CA LEU A 566 13.63 18.58 -5.24
C LEU A 566 13.48 18.82 -6.75
N LYS A 567 14.52 19.34 -7.42
CA LYS A 567 14.57 19.45 -8.88
C LYS A 567 14.45 18.11 -9.58
N ALA A 568 15.19 17.11 -9.11
CA ALA A 568 15.13 15.77 -9.69
C ALA A 568 13.74 15.15 -9.51
N ASP A 569 13.16 15.27 -8.31
CA ASP A 569 11.85 14.71 -7.99
C ASP A 569 10.73 15.41 -8.77
N TYR A 570 10.79 16.74 -8.90
CA TYR A 570 9.85 17.51 -9.70
C TYR A 570 9.93 17.20 -11.20
N ALA A 571 11.14 16.93 -11.72
CA ALA A 571 11.35 16.52 -13.11
C ALA A 571 10.83 15.10 -13.41
N GLN A 572 10.80 14.22 -12.40
CA GLN A 572 10.31 12.85 -12.50
C GLN A 572 8.84 12.70 -12.09
N ARG A 573 8.12 13.81 -11.86
CA ARG A 573 6.76 13.76 -11.33
C ARG A 573 5.79 13.04 -12.27
N GLU A 574 5.00 12.16 -11.68
CA GLU A 574 3.86 11.53 -12.33
C GLU A 574 2.56 12.30 -12.06
N LYS A 575 1.44 11.83 -12.61
CA LYS A 575 0.12 12.47 -12.47
C LYS A 575 -0.34 12.60 -11.00
N ASN A 576 0.19 11.77 -10.10
CA ASN A 576 -0.19 11.71 -8.68
C ASN A 576 0.93 12.21 -7.75
N PHE A 577 1.64 13.26 -8.16
CA PHE A 577 2.75 13.81 -7.39
C PHE A 577 2.31 14.23 -5.97
N GLY A 578 3.04 13.79 -4.95
CA GLY A 578 2.67 13.99 -3.53
C GLY A 578 2.86 15.41 -2.99
N ASN A 579 3.44 16.34 -3.77
CA ASN A 579 3.61 17.75 -3.41
C ASN A 579 4.19 17.96 -2.00
N ALA A 580 3.55 18.74 -1.12
CA ALA A 580 4.03 18.99 0.23
C ALA A 580 4.20 17.68 1.02
N ARG A 581 3.32 16.69 0.82
CA ARG A 581 3.40 15.38 1.51
C ARG A 581 4.70 14.66 1.15
N LEU A 582 5.15 14.75 -0.10
CA LEU A 582 6.44 14.19 -0.52
C LEU A 582 7.60 14.84 0.24
N VAL A 583 7.60 16.17 0.34
CA VAL A 583 8.65 16.95 1.03
C VAL A 583 8.68 16.61 2.51
N MET A 584 7.52 16.59 3.18
CA MET A 584 7.43 16.24 4.60
C MET A 584 7.91 14.83 4.88
N ASN A 585 7.49 13.86 4.04
CA ASN A 585 7.93 12.49 4.16
C ASN A 585 9.45 12.40 4.01
N MET A 586 10.03 13.02 2.97
CA MET A 586 11.48 13.03 2.76
C MET A 586 12.25 13.59 3.98
N ILE A 587 11.75 14.68 4.57
CA ILE A 587 12.38 15.26 5.76
C ILE A 587 12.32 14.27 6.94
N GLN A 588 11.15 13.72 7.23
CA GLN A 588 10.94 12.90 8.41
C GLN A 588 11.52 11.49 8.31
N THR A 589 11.48 10.86 7.14
CA THR A 589 11.85 9.45 6.96
C THR A 589 13.26 9.27 6.41
N GLU A 590 13.84 10.29 5.76
CA GLU A 590 15.17 10.20 5.16
C GLU A 590 16.16 11.16 5.81
N ILE A 591 15.86 12.47 5.84
CA ILE A 591 16.81 13.51 6.26
C ILE A 591 17.06 13.48 7.77
N LEU A 592 16.01 13.54 8.59
CA LEU A 592 16.16 13.56 10.06
C LEU A 592 16.79 12.26 10.60
N PRO A 593 16.43 11.05 10.12
CA PRO A 593 17.13 9.83 10.52
C PRO A 593 18.60 9.83 10.11
N SER A 594 18.95 10.33 8.92
CA SER A 594 20.35 10.44 8.48
C SER A 594 21.16 11.39 9.37
N MET A 595 20.58 12.54 9.72
CA MET A 595 21.14 13.47 10.69
C MET A 595 21.36 12.80 12.05
N ALA A 596 20.36 12.07 12.56
CA ALA A 596 20.47 11.38 13.84
C ALA A 596 21.60 10.34 13.85
N VAL A 597 21.72 9.54 12.79
CA VAL A 597 22.83 8.58 12.63
C VAL A 597 24.17 9.30 12.65
N ARG A 598 24.34 10.39 11.89
CA ARG A 598 25.58 11.19 11.88
C ARG A 598 25.92 11.70 13.28
N VAL A 599 24.98 12.39 13.93
CA VAL A 599 25.18 13.04 15.24
C VAL A 599 25.61 12.03 16.30
N ILE A 600 24.93 10.88 16.36
CA ILE A 600 25.25 9.81 17.30
C ILE A 600 26.60 9.16 16.99
N SER A 601 26.91 8.92 15.71
CA SER A 601 28.18 8.32 15.28
C SER A 601 29.38 9.19 15.59
N GLU A 602 29.23 10.52 15.45
CA GLU A 602 30.27 11.50 15.75
C GLU A 602 30.34 11.86 17.24
N GLY A 603 29.40 11.36 18.07
CA GLY A 603 29.34 11.63 19.51
C GLY A 603 29.06 13.10 19.83
N LEU A 604 28.34 13.81 18.95
CA LEU A 604 28.02 15.22 19.10
C LEU A 604 26.82 15.42 20.02
N THR A 605 26.89 16.40 20.91
CA THR A 605 25.84 16.68 21.91
C THR A 605 25.54 18.17 22.08
N ASP A 606 26.15 19.03 21.27
CA ASP A 606 25.90 20.48 21.30
C ASP A 606 24.61 20.84 20.54
N ASP A 607 23.92 21.88 21.01
CA ASP A 607 22.64 22.34 20.46
C ASP A 607 22.70 22.64 18.96
N ILE A 608 23.86 23.11 18.48
CA ILE A 608 24.08 23.39 17.05
C ILE A 608 24.06 22.08 16.26
N SER A 609 24.83 21.08 16.69
CA SER A 609 24.86 19.78 16.02
C SER A 609 23.52 19.04 16.07
N LEU A 610 22.69 19.28 17.09
CA LEU A 610 21.34 18.70 17.23
C LEU A 610 20.27 19.40 16.38
N THR A 611 20.57 20.58 15.83
CA THR A 611 19.64 21.38 15.01
C THR A 611 20.13 21.61 13.58
N GLU A 612 21.42 21.41 13.30
CA GLU A 612 22.03 21.65 11.99
C GLU A 612 22.00 20.41 11.08
N ILE A 613 21.34 20.54 9.93
CA ILE A 613 21.31 19.57 8.83
C ILE A 613 22.44 19.88 7.83
N ARG A 614 23.25 18.86 7.54
CA ARG A 614 24.43 18.93 6.67
C ARG A 614 24.16 18.28 5.31
N GLU A 615 25.03 18.58 4.34
CA GLU A 615 24.93 18.03 2.98
C GLU A 615 24.88 16.50 2.95
N VAL A 616 25.64 15.84 3.84
CA VAL A 616 25.69 14.38 3.98
C VAL A 616 24.39 13.77 4.52
N ASP A 617 23.52 14.58 5.14
CA ASP A 617 22.24 14.14 5.69
C ASP A 617 21.14 14.16 4.60
N ILE A 618 21.38 14.83 3.47
CA ILE A 618 20.47 14.86 2.32
C ILE A 618 20.83 13.69 1.40
N PRO A 619 19.99 12.65 1.30
CA PRO A 619 20.28 11.54 0.39
C PRO A 619 20.29 12.03 -1.07
N ALA A 620 21.28 11.56 -1.83
CA ALA A 620 21.26 11.72 -3.28
C ALA A 620 20.02 11.02 -3.85
N THR A 621 19.49 11.53 -4.97
CA THR A 621 18.26 11.04 -5.61
C THR A 621 18.25 9.51 -5.62
N ALA A 622 17.47 8.91 -4.72
CA ALA A 622 17.23 7.49 -4.80
C ALA A 622 16.50 7.26 -6.13
N PRO A 623 16.97 6.36 -7.02
CA PRO A 623 16.06 5.80 -8.01
C PRO A 623 14.90 5.25 -7.20
N VAL A 624 13.67 5.74 -7.45
CA VAL A 624 12.41 5.38 -6.78
C VAL A 624 12.60 4.18 -5.87
N ALA A 625 12.86 4.44 -4.59
CA ALA A 625 12.79 3.40 -3.59
C ALA A 625 11.30 3.01 -3.53
N LYS A 626 10.93 2.06 -4.40
CA LYS A 626 9.84 1.13 -4.12
C LYS A 626 10.10 0.55 -2.73
N PRO A 627 9.06 0.21 -1.97
CA PRO A 627 9.22 -0.38 -0.65
C PRO A 627 10.33 -1.42 -0.75
N THR A 628 11.45 -1.17 -0.06
CA THR A 628 12.54 -2.13 0.06
C THR A 628 11.96 -3.27 0.86
N THR A 629 11.20 -4.13 0.19
CA THR A 629 10.88 -5.43 0.69
C THR A 629 12.21 -6.17 0.69
N THR A 630 12.81 -6.21 1.88
CA THR A 630 13.99 -7.02 2.13
C THR A 630 13.66 -8.43 1.66
N SER A 631 14.53 -8.99 0.81
CA SER A 631 14.31 -10.34 0.30
C SER A 631 14.16 -11.30 1.48
N ARG A 632 13.15 -12.15 1.41
CA ARG A 632 12.88 -13.08 2.49
C ARG A 632 13.89 -14.22 2.41
N PRO A 633 14.51 -14.62 3.54
CA PRO A 633 15.35 -15.81 3.53
C PRO A 633 14.49 -17.01 3.08
N ARG A 634 15.11 -17.92 2.33
CA ARG A 634 14.46 -19.17 1.94
C ARG A 634 14.19 -20.00 3.19
N VAL A 635 12.95 -20.47 3.33
CA VAL A 635 12.57 -21.37 4.42
C VAL A 635 13.04 -22.77 4.02
N GLY A 636 14.30 -23.08 4.32
CA GLY A 636 14.81 -24.44 4.24
C GLY A 636 14.21 -25.26 5.38
N PHE A 637 13.59 -26.40 5.08
CA PHE A 637 13.20 -27.36 6.11
C PHE A 637 14.46 -27.85 6.81
N THR A 638 14.72 -27.34 8.02
CA THR A 638 15.57 -28.06 8.97
C THR A 638 14.61 -28.91 9.79
N ILE A 639 14.57 -30.21 9.51
CA ILE A 639 13.83 -31.20 10.33
C ILE A 639 14.44 -31.23 11.73
#